data_AF-A0AAW5ZVS4-F1
#
_entry.id   AF-A0AAW5ZVS4-F1
#
_cell.length_a   1.000
_cell.length_b   1.000
_cell.length_c   1.000
_cell.angle_alpha   90.00
_cell.angle_beta   90.00
_cell.angle_gamma   90.00
#
_symmetry.space_group_name_H-M   'P 1'
#
loop_
_entity.id
_entity.type
_entity.pdbx_description
1 polymer ?
#
loop_
_entity_poly.entity_id
_entity_poly.type
_entity_poly.pdbx_seq_one_letter_code
_entity_poly.pdbx_strand_id
1 'polypeptide(L)'
;MGQCTREFRLSFFFDGTNNNKYRDAPRQAHSNVARLFDIFDISPDQQAIYVPGIGTPFEKEIGDTGRGNHARAGLGAGWGGEARINWALLQITDVLYKRYYSDDLSKVMGSTDIALVRQISSDLSLGLANVRTVGRDEVEQLANATNWEMLTSAAGTVLKPPRHEERRALLRERREFLSQKLKALIAGRKPKMLRIRLSVFGFSRGAAEARVFANWLKDALDDDMTLAGVPVSFDFLGIFDTVASVGVANSTKVATGHSGWGEEEFLRIPSYVKRTVHLVSAHEVRGSFPLDKAVADNCLELAYPGVHTDVGGAYQPGDQGRGCNADGQPDDSNKLSQVTLAKMYREAVAAGVPLNPLAKGLTQRIKDSLKISPDLIKAYNDYVDAVNPLIRKRGGGTTGAAQVQYGLYLRWRRLRLTGGAQAFESQPFFKRAQHYGAQCANDLSVANALLREEAKDLETRENDPAYSDGWMRRVLVVLPITQGTAMADRLKQTVWGDKVREWREVKAYWNDTSPLDPRIVRICDDYIHDSRAWFKPFGAPSDSVWRMRQQARLEQLKQQDAAWKQVAADLNRDLIGTLKRYESTANGGEGEVPPNPVVGQDRIDLDRYLKEGSVPMETKGREPSSMWGYLRWRTHFAPTPTLGERAQAAWDEVAAVPGKVARKAKDVAHDAEARLANTARKLLDAGQESLERAAKDALQHFLGSGGVPRL
;
A
#
# COMPACT_ATOMS: atom_id res chain seq x y z
N MET A 1 10.13 -34.38 -40.15
CA MET A 1 9.71 -34.66 -38.76
C MET A 1 9.60 -33.34 -38.03
N GLY A 2 8.44 -32.99 -37.46
CA GLY A 2 8.34 -31.78 -36.63
C GLY A 2 9.14 -31.96 -35.34
N GLN A 3 9.98 -30.98 -34.98
CA GLN A 3 10.63 -30.99 -33.67
C GLN A 3 9.57 -30.64 -32.62
N CYS A 4 9.22 -31.58 -31.75
CA CYS A 4 8.33 -31.30 -30.63
C CYS A 4 9.03 -30.31 -29.67
N THR A 5 8.47 -29.12 -29.52
CA THR A 5 8.98 -28.04 -28.66
C THR A 5 7.90 -27.56 -27.70
N ARG A 6 8.30 -26.91 -26.60
CA ARG A 6 7.39 -26.29 -25.63
C ARG A 6 8.02 -25.10 -24.94
N GLU A 7 7.18 -24.24 -24.38
CA GLU A 7 7.57 -23.14 -23.50
C GLU A 7 7.04 -23.43 -22.10
N PHE A 8 7.84 -23.14 -21.07
CA PHE A 8 7.40 -23.18 -19.68
C PHE A 8 6.88 -21.80 -19.28
N ARG A 9 5.72 -21.72 -18.63
CA ARG A 9 5.13 -20.48 -18.12
C ARG A 9 5.11 -20.51 -16.60
N LEU A 10 5.63 -19.45 -15.98
CA LEU A 10 5.60 -19.26 -14.53
C LEU A 10 5.04 -17.87 -14.24
N SER A 11 4.10 -17.76 -13.30
CA SER A 11 3.52 -16.47 -12.95
C SER A 11 3.40 -16.23 -11.45
N PHE A 12 3.65 -15.00 -11.03
CA PHE A 12 3.65 -14.57 -9.63
C PHE A 12 2.54 -13.55 -9.39
N PHE A 13 1.85 -13.66 -8.26
CA PHE A 13 0.68 -12.86 -7.92
C PHE A 13 0.83 -12.30 -6.50
N PHE A 14 1.38 -11.09 -6.38
CA PHE A 14 1.65 -10.39 -5.12
C PHE A 14 0.43 -9.57 -4.65
N ASP A 15 -0.23 -9.99 -3.59
CA ASP A 15 -1.48 -9.36 -3.14
C ASP A 15 -1.26 -8.05 -2.35
N GLY A 16 -2.30 -7.23 -2.23
CA GLY A 16 -2.23 -5.92 -1.57
C GLY A 16 -2.08 -5.98 -0.06
N THR A 17 -1.73 -4.83 0.56
CA THR A 17 -1.61 -4.75 2.03
C THR A 17 -2.92 -5.17 2.68
N ASN A 18 -2.84 -6.08 3.66
CA ASN A 18 -4.01 -6.71 4.28
C ASN A 18 -4.91 -7.49 3.31
N ASN A 19 -4.40 -8.05 2.21
CA ASN A 19 -5.17 -8.92 1.31
C ASN A 19 -4.67 -10.36 1.33
N ASN A 20 -5.60 -11.29 1.53
CA ASN A 20 -5.35 -12.72 1.53
C ASN A 20 -6.55 -13.46 0.91
N LYS A 21 -6.33 -14.07 -0.25
CA LYS A 21 -7.31 -14.83 -1.04
C LYS A 21 -8.20 -15.73 -0.17
N TYR A 22 -7.59 -16.55 0.69
CA TYR A 22 -8.31 -17.57 1.45
C TYR A 22 -9.18 -16.97 2.56
N ARG A 23 -8.69 -15.93 3.24
CA ARG A 23 -9.40 -15.18 4.29
C ARG A 23 -10.48 -14.25 3.76
N ASP A 24 -10.28 -13.69 2.57
CA ASP A 24 -11.11 -12.60 2.04
C ASP A 24 -12.15 -13.06 1.02
N ALA A 25 -11.87 -14.15 0.28
CA ALA A 25 -12.82 -14.68 -0.69
C ALA A 25 -14.19 -15.07 -0.10
N PRO A 26 -14.35 -15.57 1.15
CA PRO A 26 -15.67 -15.92 1.70
C PRO A 26 -16.62 -14.73 1.81
N ARG A 27 -16.07 -13.53 2.00
CA ARG A 27 -16.79 -12.24 2.04
C ARG A 27 -16.88 -11.56 0.68
N GLN A 28 -16.49 -12.25 -0.41
CA GLN A 28 -16.27 -11.67 -1.75
C GLN A 28 -15.24 -10.52 -1.77
N ALA A 29 -14.49 -10.32 -0.68
CA ALA A 29 -13.52 -9.24 -0.44
C ALA A 29 -12.10 -9.52 -0.97
N HIS A 30 -11.95 -10.47 -1.89
CA HIS A 30 -10.65 -10.81 -2.47
C HIS A 30 -10.30 -9.85 -3.62
N SER A 31 -9.00 -9.55 -3.77
CA SER A 31 -8.48 -8.58 -4.74
C SER A 31 -8.55 -9.08 -6.19
N ASN A 32 -8.30 -8.18 -7.12
CA ASN A 32 -8.14 -8.50 -8.54
C ASN A 32 -6.91 -9.38 -8.80
N VAL A 33 -5.85 -9.28 -7.98
CA VAL A 33 -4.68 -10.19 -8.06
C VAL A 33 -5.10 -11.63 -7.72
N ALA A 34 -5.88 -11.81 -6.65
CA ALA A 34 -6.44 -13.12 -6.30
C ALA A 34 -7.41 -13.65 -7.37
N ARG A 35 -8.27 -12.80 -7.95
CA ARG A 35 -9.20 -13.17 -9.05
C ARG A 35 -8.47 -13.60 -10.33
N LEU A 36 -7.35 -12.95 -10.67
CA LEU A 36 -6.51 -13.36 -11.82
C LEU A 36 -5.77 -14.68 -11.54
N PHE A 37 -5.30 -14.89 -10.31
CA PHE A 37 -4.71 -16.16 -9.90
C PHE A 37 -5.72 -17.32 -9.93
N ASP A 38 -6.99 -17.08 -9.52
CA ASP A 38 -8.07 -18.08 -9.55
C ASP A 38 -8.42 -18.60 -10.95
N ILE A 39 -8.08 -17.86 -12.01
CA ILE A 39 -8.35 -18.24 -13.41
C ILE A 39 -7.08 -18.61 -14.20
N PHE A 40 -5.93 -18.72 -13.55
CA PHE A 40 -4.71 -19.17 -14.23
C PHE A 40 -4.82 -20.65 -14.61
N ASP A 41 -4.53 -20.99 -15.86
CA ASP A 41 -4.61 -22.36 -16.37
C ASP A 41 -3.37 -23.16 -15.93
N ILE A 42 -3.52 -23.93 -14.84
CA ILE A 42 -2.43 -24.70 -14.24
C ILE A 42 -2.26 -26.03 -14.98
N SER A 43 -1.06 -26.26 -15.52
CA SER A 43 -0.64 -27.51 -16.16
C SER A 43 0.83 -27.78 -15.87
N PRO A 44 1.40 -28.96 -16.20
CA PRO A 44 2.82 -29.20 -15.99
C PRO A 44 3.74 -28.15 -16.65
N ASP A 45 3.30 -27.57 -17.78
CA ASP A 45 4.03 -26.54 -18.52
C ASP A 45 3.62 -25.10 -18.14
N GLN A 46 2.66 -24.92 -17.19
CA GLN A 46 2.11 -23.63 -16.73
C GLN A 46 1.90 -23.63 -15.21
N GLN A 47 2.69 -22.86 -14.47
CA GLN A 47 2.64 -22.80 -13.01
C GLN A 47 2.36 -21.37 -12.53
N ALA A 48 1.63 -21.24 -11.42
CA ALA A 48 1.32 -19.96 -10.80
C ALA A 48 1.56 -20.00 -9.29
N ILE A 49 2.06 -18.88 -8.77
CA ILE A 49 2.44 -18.69 -7.38
C ILE A 49 1.70 -17.48 -6.83
N TYR A 50 0.93 -17.68 -5.77
CA TYR A 50 0.25 -16.62 -5.06
C TYR A 50 1.03 -16.26 -3.80
N VAL A 51 1.35 -14.97 -3.66
CA VAL A 51 2.04 -14.39 -2.52
C VAL A 51 1.02 -13.55 -1.75
N PRO A 52 0.59 -13.97 -0.55
CA PRO A 52 -0.39 -13.24 0.24
C PRO A 52 0.21 -11.92 0.73
N GLY A 53 -0.59 -10.87 0.73
CA GLY A 53 -0.09 -9.52 0.97
C GLY A 53 0.39 -9.28 2.40
N ILE A 54 1.24 -8.27 2.55
CA ILE A 54 1.84 -7.85 3.81
C ILE A 54 0.78 -7.64 4.91
N GLY A 55 1.09 -8.12 6.12
CA GLY A 55 0.20 -8.06 7.28
C GLY A 55 -0.86 -9.18 7.31
N THR A 56 -0.74 -10.19 6.44
CA THR A 56 -1.58 -11.40 6.43
C THR A 56 -0.73 -12.67 6.49
N PRO A 57 -1.29 -13.84 6.87
CA PRO A 57 -0.49 -15.03 7.16
C PRO A 57 0.28 -15.57 5.95
N PHE A 58 1.56 -15.85 6.17
CA PHE A 58 2.49 -16.53 5.26
C PHE A 58 3.54 -17.35 6.06
N GLU A 59 3.03 -18.13 7.02
CA GLU A 59 3.82 -18.66 8.13
C GLU A 59 4.77 -19.81 7.73
N LYS A 60 4.37 -20.67 6.79
CA LYS A 60 5.19 -21.83 6.40
C LYS A 60 6.36 -21.44 5.52
N GLU A 61 6.16 -20.41 4.71
CA GLU A 61 7.06 -19.98 3.65
C GLU A 61 8.11 -19.00 4.17
N ILE A 62 7.71 -18.04 5.02
CA ILE A 62 8.60 -16.99 5.54
C ILE A 62 8.55 -16.82 7.08
N GLY A 63 7.71 -17.56 7.78
CA GLY A 63 7.52 -17.42 9.24
C GLY A 63 6.62 -16.25 9.63
N ASP A 64 5.89 -15.64 8.69
CA ASP A 64 4.98 -14.55 8.98
C ASP A 64 3.61 -15.09 9.44
N THR A 65 3.32 -15.03 10.73
CA THR A 65 2.01 -15.46 11.27
C THR A 65 0.84 -14.61 10.79
N GLY A 66 1.07 -13.38 10.30
CA GLY A 66 0.02 -12.44 9.91
C GLY A 66 -0.96 -12.07 11.02
N ARG A 67 -0.56 -12.23 12.29
CA ARG A 67 -1.37 -12.02 13.50
C ARG A 67 -0.64 -11.13 14.50
N GLY A 68 -1.39 -10.51 15.40
CA GLY A 68 -0.85 -9.69 16.49
C GLY A 68 0.25 -8.72 16.04
N ASN A 69 1.45 -8.88 16.61
CA ASN A 69 2.61 -8.05 16.30
C ASN A 69 3.06 -8.13 14.82
N HIS A 70 2.97 -9.30 14.18
CA HIS A 70 3.31 -9.47 12.76
C HIS A 70 2.36 -8.69 11.85
N ALA A 71 1.05 -8.83 12.09
CA ALA A 71 0.04 -8.06 11.38
C ALA A 71 0.32 -6.55 11.53
N ARG A 72 0.53 -6.08 12.76
CA ARG A 72 0.78 -4.66 13.05
C ARG A 72 2.06 -4.14 12.38
N ALA A 73 3.15 -4.90 12.42
CA ALA A 73 4.42 -4.56 11.76
C ALA A 73 4.28 -4.50 10.23
N GLY A 74 3.60 -5.48 9.62
CA GLY A 74 3.33 -5.49 8.19
C GLY A 74 2.47 -4.30 7.75
N LEU A 75 1.31 -4.11 8.39
CA LEU A 75 0.38 -3.04 8.05
C LEU A 75 1.00 -1.65 8.19
N GLY A 76 1.68 -1.40 9.33
CA GLY A 76 2.26 -0.10 9.65
C GLY A 76 3.57 0.19 8.91
N ALA A 77 4.48 -0.79 8.83
CA ALA A 77 5.86 -0.56 8.39
C ALA A 77 6.26 -1.27 7.09
N GLY A 78 5.44 -2.15 6.51
CA GLY A 78 5.87 -2.94 5.34
C GLY A 78 6.80 -4.11 5.69
N TRP A 79 6.81 -4.54 6.96
CA TRP A 79 7.59 -5.69 7.43
C TRP A 79 7.12 -7.01 6.78
N GLY A 80 8.08 -7.84 6.38
CA GLY A 80 7.84 -9.11 5.70
C GLY A 80 7.67 -8.98 4.18
N GLY A 81 7.88 -7.79 3.61
CA GLY A 81 7.85 -7.56 2.16
C GLY A 81 9.13 -8.02 1.46
N GLU A 82 10.31 -7.76 2.05
CA GLU A 82 11.59 -8.26 1.52
C GLU A 82 11.60 -9.79 1.53
N ALA A 83 11.11 -10.38 2.63
CA ALA A 83 10.93 -11.82 2.75
C ALA A 83 10.01 -12.42 1.67
N ARG A 84 8.89 -11.76 1.33
CA ARG A 84 7.96 -12.16 0.26
C ARG A 84 8.63 -12.14 -1.11
N ILE A 85 9.39 -11.08 -1.41
CA ILE A 85 10.16 -10.95 -2.66
C ILE A 85 11.23 -12.04 -2.74
N ASN A 86 12.03 -12.20 -1.69
CA ASN A 86 13.11 -13.18 -1.62
C ASN A 86 12.60 -14.62 -1.73
N TRP A 87 11.51 -14.96 -1.06
CA TRP A 87 10.87 -16.27 -1.21
C TRP A 87 10.43 -16.51 -2.67
N ALA A 88 9.78 -15.53 -3.30
CA ALA A 88 9.40 -15.63 -4.71
C ALA A 88 10.60 -15.82 -5.65
N LEU A 89 11.76 -15.21 -5.36
CA LEU A 89 13.00 -15.43 -6.12
C LEU A 89 13.53 -16.88 -5.97
N LEU A 90 13.43 -17.49 -4.78
CA LEU A 90 13.77 -18.91 -4.59
C LEU A 90 12.91 -19.81 -5.49
N GLN A 91 11.60 -19.54 -5.56
CA GLN A 91 10.64 -20.38 -6.29
C GLN A 91 10.92 -20.48 -7.80
N ILE A 92 11.66 -19.52 -8.38
CA ILE A 92 12.10 -19.59 -9.78
C ILE A 92 12.91 -20.86 -10.02
N THR A 93 13.80 -21.22 -9.08
CA THR A 93 14.63 -22.42 -9.16
C THR A 93 13.89 -23.65 -8.62
N ASP A 94 13.09 -23.52 -7.56
CA ASP A 94 12.35 -24.66 -6.97
C ASP A 94 11.34 -25.24 -7.95
N VAL A 95 10.54 -24.40 -8.61
CA VAL A 95 9.52 -24.87 -9.57
C VAL A 95 10.17 -25.56 -10.77
N LEU A 96 11.30 -25.05 -11.26
CA LEU A 96 12.03 -25.70 -12.35
C LEU A 96 12.65 -27.04 -11.90
N TYR A 97 13.14 -27.15 -10.67
CA TYR A 97 13.67 -28.40 -10.12
C TYR A 97 12.58 -29.46 -9.91
N LYS A 98 11.50 -29.07 -9.22
CA LYS A 98 10.35 -29.91 -8.90
C LYS A 98 9.68 -30.49 -10.15
N ARG A 99 9.69 -29.77 -11.26
CA ARG A 99 9.22 -30.27 -12.57
C ARG A 99 9.98 -31.51 -13.07
N TYR A 100 11.24 -31.70 -12.69
CA TYR A 100 12.08 -32.82 -13.17
C TYR A 100 12.26 -33.91 -12.11
N TYR A 101 12.35 -33.56 -10.83
CA TYR A 101 12.64 -34.50 -9.74
C TYR A 101 11.49 -34.69 -8.73
N SER A 102 10.40 -33.93 -8.84
CA SER A 102 9.24 -33.93 -7.91
C SER A 102 9.56 -33.58 -6.45
N ASP A 103 10.81 -33.26 -6.14
CA ASP A 103 11.29 -32.84 -4.83
C ASP A 103 11.58 -31.32 -4.80
N ASP A 104 11.93 -30.82 -3.64
CA ASP A 104 12.22 -29.43 -3.32
C ASP A 104 13.73 -29.14 -3.40
N LEU A 105 14.13 -28.09 -4.13
CA LEU A 105 15.56 -27.81 -4.34
C LEU A 105 16.24 -27.39 -3.03
N SER A 106 15.58 -26.57 -2.20
CA SER A 106 16.10 -26.19 -0.89
C SER A 106 16.38 -27.41 -0.01
N LYS A 107 15.47 -28.39 0.03
CA LYS A 107 15.68 -29.65 0.77
C LYS A 107 16.83 -30.50 0.21
N VAL A 108 16.92 -30.64 -1.11
CA VAL A 108 18.01 -31.39 -1.76
C VAL A 108 19.37 -30.73 -1.55
N MET A 109 19.40 -29.40 -1.38
CA MET A 109 20.57 -28.64 -0.94
C MET A 109 20.78 -28.64 0.59
N GLY A 110 20.06 -29.46 1.35
CA GLY A 110 20.24 -29.62 2.80
C GLY A 110 19.64 -28.50 3.68
N SER A 111 18.71 -27.71 3.14
CA SER A 111 18.12 -26.54 3.80
C SER A 111 16.58 -26.50 3.66
N THR A 112 15.98 -25.36 3.99
CA THR A 112 14.54 -25.09 3.80
C THR A 112 14.35 -23.64 3.36
N ASP A 113 13.31 -23.36 2.56
CA ASP A 113 13.00 -22.01 2.08
C ASP A 113 13.00 -20.97 3.22
N ILE A 114 12.30 -21.25 4.32
CA ILE A 114 12.22 -20.33 5.46
C ILE A 114 13.60 -20.04 6.10
N ALA A 115 14.53 -20.99 6.09
CA ALA A 115 15.90 -20.76 6.58
C ALA A 115 16.69 -19.88 5.60
N LEU A 116 16.60 -20.15 4.30
CA LEU A 116 17.25 -19.37 3.25
C LEU A 116 16.70 -17.93 3.20
N VAL A 117 15.38 -17.74 3.26
CA VAL A 117 14.74 -16.41 3.28
C VAL A 117 15.18 -15.60 4.50
N ARG A 118 15.29 -16.21 5.69
CA ARG A 118 15.82 -15.54 6.90
C ARG A 118 17.29 -15.14 6.78
N GLN A 119 18.09 -15.87 6.01
CA GLN A 119 19.48 -15.50 5.73
C GLN A 119 19.57 -14.24 4.86
N ILE A 120 18.68 -14.09 3.87
CA ILE A 120 18.78 -13.05 2.82
C ILE A 120 17.78 -11.89 2.95
N SER A 121 17.05 -11.78 4.06
CA SER A 121 16.10 -10.68 4.29
C SER A 121 16.50 -9.87 5.53
N SER A 122 16.72 -8.57 5.35
CA SER A 122 16.98 -7.61 6.43
C SER A 122 15.77 -7.42 7.34
N ASP A 123 14.55 -7.43 6.80
CA ASP A 123 13.32 -7.26 7.60
C ASP A 123 13.12 -8.36 8.66
N LEU A 124 13.41 -9.62 8.33
CA LEU A 124 13.38 -10.77 9.26
C LEU A 124 14.53 -10.79 10.30
N SER A 125 15.50 -9.87 10.23
CA SER A 125 16.64 -9.87 11.17
C SER A 125 16.27 -9.54 12.62
N LEU A 126 15.06 -9.02 12.86
CA LEU A 126 14.41 -9.03 14.17
C LEU A 126 13.42 -10.18 14.25
N GLY A 127 13.64 -11.09 15.20
CA GLY A 127 12.76 -12.22 15.46
C GLY A 127 11.42 -11.82 16.11
N LEU A 128 10.54 -11.14 15.37
CA LEU A 128 9.15 -10.89 15.81
C LEU A 128 8.42 -12.20 16.16
N ALA A 129 8.81 -13.31 15.53
CA ALA A 129 8.32 -14.67 15.82
C ALA A 129 8.51 -15.10 17.28
N ASN A 130 9.46 -14.49 18.02
CA ASN A 130 9.68 -14.78 19.44
C ASN A 130 8.76 -13.93 20.36
N VAL A 131 8.14 -12.86 19.85
CA VAL A 131 7.27 -11.96 20.63
C VAL A 131 5.82 -12.43 20.56
N ARG A 132 5.54 -13.56 21.23
CA ARG A 132 4.19 -14.14 21.32
C ARG A 132 3.19 -13.11 21.83
N THR A 133 2.20 -12.77 20.98
CA THR A 133 1.07 -11.94 21.40
C THR A 133 0.01 -12.83 22.05
N VAL A 134 -0.40 -12.51 23.28
CA VAL A 134 -1.39 -13.28 24.03
C VAL A 134 -2.80 -13.00 23.47
N GLY A 135 -3.58 -14.04 23.20
CA GLY A 135 -4.98 -13.94 22.80
C GLY A 135 -5.51 -15.26 22.23
N ARG A 136 -6.78 -15.57 22.50
CA ARG A 136 -7.49 -16.79 22.10
C ARG A 136 -7.85 -16.82 20.62
N ASP A 137 -8.05 -15.65 20.02
CA ASP A 137 -8.33 -15.49 18.59
C ASP A 137 -7.53 -14.33 17.97
N GLU A 138 -7.68 -14.13 16.65
CA GLU A 138 -6.97 -13.09 15.90
C GLU A 138 -7.34 -11.67 16.32
N VAL A 139 -8.55 -11.44 16.85
CA VAL A 139 -9.03 -10.13 17.32
C VAL A 139 -8.40 -9.81 18.67
N GLU A 140 -8.39 -10.77 19.61
CA GLU A 140 -7.73 -10.62 20.91
C GLU A 140 -6.22 -10.42 20.73
N GLN A 141 -5.58 -11.19 19.84
CA GLN A 141 -4.16 -11.01 19.50
C GLN A 141 -3.88 -9.65 18.85
N LEU A 142 -4.69 -9.19 17.90
CA LEU A 142 -4.50 -7.88 17.27
C LEU A 142 -4.78 -6.70 18.22
N ALA A 143 -5.68 -6.90 19.19
CA ALA A 143 -5.97 -5.92 20.24
C ALA A 143 -4.84 -5.82 21.27
N ASN A 144 -4.22 -6.94 21.63
CA ASN A 144 -3.13 -7.05 22.61
C ASN A 144 -1.75 -6.79 21.98
N ALA A 145 -1.66 -6.67 20.65
CA ALA A 145 -0.48 -6.21 19.94
C ALA A 145 -0.23 -4.72 20.17
N THR A 146 0.41 -4.38 21.29
CA THR A 146 0.73 -3.00 21.68
C THR A 146 2.18 -2.82 22.07
N ASN A 147 2.91 -2.03 21.28
CA ASN A 147 3.64 -0.84 21.76
C ASN A 147 4.04 0.03 20.57
N TRP A 148 4.23 1.33 20.78
CA TRP A 148 4.89 2.21 19.80
C TRP A 148 6.31 1.71 19.52
N GLU A 149 6.98 1.20 20.57
CA GLU A 149 8.29 0.53 20.54
C GLU A 149 8.36 -0.64 19.54
N MET A 150 7.29 -1.44 19.41
CA MET A 150 7.24 -2.55 18.45
C MET A 150 7.13 -2.06 17.00
N LEU A 151 6.39 -0.98 16.76
CA LEU A 151 6.34 -0.32 15.45
C LEU A 151 7.69 0.33 15.11
N THR A 152 8.36 0.98 16.07
CA THR A 152 9.71 1.54 15.85
C THR A 152 10.77 0.46 15.68
N SER A 153 10.65 -0.67 16.38
CA SER A 153 11.55 -1.82 16.25
C SER A 153 11.42 -2.49 14.89
N ALA A 154 10.20 -2.79 14.45
CA ALA A 154 9.93 -3.30 13.10
C ALA A 154 10.35 -2.30 12.00
N ALA A 155 10.09 -1.00 12.19
CA ALA A 155 10.61 0.02 11.28
C ALA A 155 12.15 0.00 11.26
N GLY A 156 12.81 -0.17 12.42
CA GLY A 156 14.27 -0.26 12.53
C GLY A 156 14.93 -1.44 11.80
N THR A 157 14.19 -2.50 11.42
CA THR A 157 14.70 -3.49 10.45
C THR A 157 14.32 -3.20 9.02
N VAL A 158 13.12 -2.70 8.78
CA VAL A 158 12.66 -2.37 7.43
C VAL A 158 13.41 -1.16 6.83
N LEU A 159 13.94 -0.27 7.67
CA LEU A 159 14.83 0.84 7.30
C LEU A 159 16.28 0.39 7.01
N LYS A 160 16.64 -0.88 7.23
CA LYS A 160 17.97 -1.37 6.85
C LYS A 160 18.02 -1.58 5.33
N PRO A 161 19.18 -1.33 4.68
CA PRO A 161 19.41 -1.77 3.31
C PRO A 161 19.12 -3.28 3.16
N PRO A 162 18.56 -3.72 2.01
CA PRO A 162 18.36 -5.14 1.73
C PRO A 162 19.68 -5.92 1.70
N ARG A 163 19.62 -7.22 1.97
CA ARG A 163 20.82 -8.11 1.99
C ARG A 163 21.26 -8.52 0.59
N HIS A 164 21.69 -7.56 -0.21
CA HIS A 164 22.00 -7.74 -1.62
C HIS A 164 23.14 -8.72 -1.88
N GLU A 165 24.18 -8.73 -1.05
CA GLU A 165 25.35 -9.60 -1.23
C GLU A 165 25.02 -11.04 -0.90
N GLU A 166 24.41 -11.28 0.26
CA GLU A 166 23.97 -12.60 0.71
C GLU A 166 22.91 -13.18 -0.23
N ARG A 167 21.96 -12.36 -0.69
CA ARG A 167 20.96 -12.76 -1.70
C ARG A 167 21.62 -13.19 -3.00
N ARG A 168 22.54 -12.38 -3.55
CA ARG A 168 23.25 -12.70 -4.80
C ARG A 168 24.13 -13.94 -4.69
N ALA A 169 24.78 -14.15 -3.55
CA ALA A 169 25.58 -15.34 -3.28
C ALA A 169 24.71 -16.61 -3.21
N LEU A 170 23.64 -16.58 -2.40
CA LEU A 170 22.73 -17.70 -2.22
C LEU A 170 22.01 -18.07 -3.53
N LEU A 171 21.49 -17.09 -4.26
CA LEU A 171 20.84 -17.34 -5.55
C LEU A 171 21.82 -17.82 -6.64
N ARG A 172 23.10 -17.44 -6.56
CA ARG A 172 24.17 -17.99 -7.41
C ARG A 172 24.41 -19.48 -7.14
N GLU A 173 24.64 -19.85 -5.88
CA GLU A 173 24.83 -21.24 -5.48
C GLU A 173 23.66 -22.13 -5.94
N ARG A 174 22.42 -21.65 -5.75
CA ARG A 174 21.20 -22.34 -6.19
C ARG A 174 21.15 -22.54 -7.71
N ARG A 175 21.39 -21.50 -8.51
CA ARG A 175 21.34 -21.63 -9.98
C ARG A 175 22.49 -22.47 -10.54
N GLU A 176 23.65 -22.48 -9.88
CA GLU A 176 24.78 -23.35 -10.22
C GLU A 176 24.44 -24.82 -9.95
N PHE A 177 23.96 -25.16 -8.75
CA PHE A 177 23.49 -26.51 -8.42
C PHE A 177 22.37 -26.98 -9.36
N LEU A 178 21.37 -26.12 -9.60
CA LEU A 178 20.27 -26.37 -10.54
C LEU A 178 20.79 -26.66 -11.95
N SER A 179 21.76 -25.88 -12.42
CA SER A 179 22.37 -26.04 -13.74
C SER A 179 23.16 -27.33 -13.86
N GLN A 180 23.93 -27.72 -12.84
CA GLN A 180 24.64 -29.01 -12.80
C GLN A 180 23.68 -30.19 -12.92
N LYS A 181 22.50 -30.14 -12.27
CA LYS A 181 21.50 -31.22 -12.33
C LYS A 181 20.66 -31.19 -13.61
N LEU A 182 20.24 -30.01 -14.07
CA LEU A 182 19.19 -29.90 -15.10
C LEU A 182 19.68 -29.54 -16.49
N LYS A 183 20.81 -28.83 -16.68
CA LYS A 183 21.17 -28.26 -18.00
C LYS A 183 21.28 -29.33 -19.09
N ALA A 184 21.99 -30.43 -18.81
CA ALA A 184 22.09 -31.58 -19.70
C ALA A 184 20.76 -32.33 -19.86
N LEU A 185 20.00 -32.50 -18.76
CA LEU A 185 18.71 -33.20 -18.75
C LEU A 185 17.66 -32.46 -19.58
N ILE A 186 17.59 -31.13 -19.49
CA ILE A 186 16.69 -30.29 -20.28
C ILE A 186 17.08 -30.34 -21.76
N ALA A 187 18.38 -30.25 -22.08
CA ALA A 187 18.88 -30.30 -23.45
C ALA A 187 18.59 -31.65 -24.14
N GLY A 188 18.70 -32.76 -23.40
CA GLY A 188 18.43 -34.11 -23.92
C GLY A 188 16.95 -34.51 -24.00
N ARG A 189 16.05 -33.85 -23.26
CA ARG A 189 14.64 -34.27 -23.13
C ARG A 189 13.73 -33.65 -24.19
N LYS A 190 12.90 -34.49 -24.82
CA LYS A 190 11.83 -34.07 -25.75
C LYS A 190 10.46 -34.02 -25.02
N PRO A 191 9.51 -33.16 -25.46
CA PRO A 191 9.72 -31.96 -26.27
C PRO A 191 10.69 -30.96 -25.63
N LYS A 192 11.53 -30.33 -26.47
CA LYS A 192 12.58 -29.38 -26.07
C LYS A 192 11.96 -28.15 -25.42
N MET A 193 12.46 -27.74 -24.26
CA MET A 193 12.08 -26.47 -23.65
C MET A 193 12.79 -25.34 -24.37
N LEU A 194 12.04 -24.43 -24.99
CA LEU A 194 12.59 -23.28 -25.73
C LEU A 194 12.83 -22.07 -24.85
N ARG A 195 11.96 -21.83 -23.87
CA ARG A 195 11.91 -20.60 -23.09
C ARG A 195 11.14 -20.80 -21.78
N ILE A 196 11.55 -20.09 -20.75
CA ILE A 196 10.78 -19.84 -19.52
C ILE A 196 10.16 -18.45 -19.64
N ARG A 197 8.83 -18.37 -19.56
CA ARG A 197 8.05 -17.15 -19.71
C ARG A 197 7.53 -16.71 -18.36
N LEU A 198 8.00 -15.57 -17.88
CA LEU A 198 7.60 -14.98 -16.61
C LEU A 198 6.51 -13.94 -16.82
N SER A 199 5.56 -13.89 -15.89
CA SER A 199 4.56 -12.82 -15.81
C SER A 199 4.22 -12.55 -14.35
N VAL A 200 4.12 -11.29 -13.97
CA VAL A 200 4.00 -10.90 -12.56
C VAL A 200 2.83 -9.93 -12.40
N PHE A 201 2.05 -10.12 -11.36
CA PHE A 201 0.93 -9.27 -10.98
C PHE A 201 1.14 -8.73 -9.57
N GLY A 202 0.69 -7.51 -9.32
CA GLY A 202 0.78 -6.91 -8.00
C GLY A 202 -0.30 -5.85 -7.74
N PHE A 203 -0.73 -5.69 -6.49
CA PHE A 203 -1.61 -4.59 -6.06
C PHE A 203 -1.00 -3.87 -4.85
N SER A 204 -1.08 -2.55 -4.75
CA SER A 204 -0.68 -1.80 -3.54
C SER A 204 0.80 -2.01 -3.21
N ARG A 205 1.16 -2.36 -1.97
CA ARG A 205 2.52 -2.82 -1.62
C ARG A 205 2.92 -4.09 -2.38
N GLY A 206 2.00 -4.99 -2.72
CA GLY A 206 2.28 -6.11 -3.63
C GLY A 206 2.65 -5.68 -5.06
N ALA A 207 2.20 -4.51 -5.52
CA ALA A 207 2.71 -3.91 -6.75
C ALA A 207 4.13 -3.34 -6.60
N ALA A 208 4.50 -2.87 -5.41
CA ALA A 208 5.88 -2.52 -5.09
C ALA A 208 6.76 -3.79 -5.05
N GLU A 209 6.33 -4.84 -4.33
CA GLU A 209 6.98 -6.16 -4.32
C GLU A 209 7.17 -6.72 -5.73
N ALA A 210 6.16 -6.64 -6.60
CA ALA A 210 6.24 -7.08 -7.99
C ALA A 210 7.30 -6.32 -8.82
N ARG A 211 7.50 -5.02 -8.56
CA ARG A 211 8.52 -4.17 -9.22
C ARG A 211 9.93 -4.46 -8.69
N VAL A 212 10.06 -4.67 -7.38
CA VAL A 212 11.32 -5.02 -6.72
C VAL A 212 11.76 -6.44 -7.11
N PHE A 213 10.83 -7.39 -7.12
CA PHE A 213 11.02 -8.72 -7.71
C PHE A 213 11.47 -8.62 -9.17
N ALA A 214 10.87 -7.72 -9.96
CA ALA A 214 11.29 -7.53 -11.35
C ALA A 214 12.74 -7.06 -11.47
N ASN A 215 13.21 -6.12 -10.63
CA ASN A 215 14.63 -5.72 -10.59
C ASN A 215 15.55 -6.85 -10.12
N TRP A 216 15.22 -7.46 -8.98
CA TRP A 216 16.06 -8.47 -8.33
C TRP A 216 16.02 -9.83 -9.02
N LEU A 217 15.12 -10.03 -10.00
CA LEU A 217 15.08 -11.23 -10.85
C LEU A 217 16.46 -11.59 -11.40
N LYS A 218 17.26 -10.58 -11.77
CA LYS A 218 18.60 -10.82 -12.33
C LYS A 218 19.53 -11.57 -11.38
N ASP A 219 19.36 -11.42 -10.06
CA ASP A 219 20.15 -12.14 -9.05
C ASP A 219 19.88 -13.66 -9.09
N ALA A 220 18.70 -14.08 -9.54
CA ALA A 220 18.27 -15.48 -9.65
C ALA A 220 18.62 -16.14 -11.01
N LEU A 221 19.20 -15.39 -11.95
CA LEU A 221 19.46 -15.82 -13.33
C LEU A 221 20.94 -15.75 -13.70
N ASP A 222 21.29 -16.34 -14.84
CA ASP A 222 22.59 -16.15 -15.47
C ASP A 222 22.67 -14.79 -16.20
N ASP A 223 23.89 -14.30 -16.48
CA ASP A 223 24.13 -12.96 -17.04
C ASP A 223 23.51 -12.75 -18.44
N ASP A 224 23.29 -13.83 -19.18
CA ASP A 224 22.61 -13.86 -20.49
C ASP A 224 21.07 -13.97 -20.41
N MET A 225 20.50 -13.86 -19.21
CA MET A 225 19.07 -14.10 -18.93
C MET A 225 18.65 -15.57 -19.17
N THR A 226 19.53 -16.54 -18.95
CA THR A 226 19.16 -17.95 -18.91
C THR A 226 19.03 -18.49 -17.49
N LEU A 227 18.41 -19.68 -17.37
CA LEU A 227 18.40 -20.50 -16.17
C LEU A 227 18.56 -21.96 -16.59
N ALA A 228 19.58 -22.66 -16.07
CA ALA A 228 19.96 -24.01 -16.50
C ALA A 228 20.10 -24.14 -18.04
N GLY A 229 20.56 -23.06 -18.71
CA GLY A 229 20.70 -22.99 -20.16
C GLY A 229 19.40 -22.78 -20.95
N VAL A 230 18.27 -22.51 -20.30
CA VAL A 230 17.01 -22.13 -20.96
C VAL A 230 16.83 -20.61 -20.89
N PRO A 231 16.58 -19.92 -22.03
CA PRO A 231 16.26 -18.48 -22.02
C PRO A 231 15.04 -18.15 -21.15
N VAL A 232 15.16 -17.11 -20.34
CA VAL A 232 14.10 -16.57 -19.49
C VAL A 232 13.65 -15.23 -20.07
N SER A 233 12.34 -15.00 -20.12
CA SER A 233 11.77 -13.74 -20.60
C SER A 233 10.68 -13.23 -19.69
N PHE A 234 10.82 -11.98 -19.25
CA PHE A 234 9.78 -11.27 -18.50
C PHE A 234 8.78 -10.65 -19.48
N ASP A 235 7.70 -11.37 -19.76
CA ASP A 235 6.77 -10.98 -20.83
C ASP A 235 5.70 -9.97 -20.38
N PHE A 236 5.30 -9.96 -19.10
CA PHE A 236 4.21 -9.10 -18.62
C PHE A 236 4.32 -8.73 -17.13
N LEU A 237 4.19 -7.44 -16.80
CA LEU A 237 4.04 -6.91 -15.44
C LEU A 237 2.70 -6.17 -15.31
N GLY A 238 1.73 -6.76 -14.60
CA GLY A 238 0.39 -6.21 -14.40
C GLY A 238 0.17 -5.68 -12.99
N ILE A 239 0.28 -4.37 -12.81
CA ILE A 239 0.23 -3.72 -11.49
C ILE A 239 -1.01 -2.83 -11.29
N PHE A 240 -1.55 -2.85 -10.09
CA PHE A 240 -2.66 -2.01 -9.64
C PHE A 240 -2.19 -1.05 -8.54
N ASP A 241 -2.36 0.25 -8.80
CA ASP A 241 -2.18 1.38 -7.89
C ASP A 241 -1.02 1.22 -6.90
N THR A 242 0.21 1.27 -7.40
CA THR A 242 1.43 1.02 -6.60
C THR A 242 1.55 2.00 -5.44
N VAL A 243 1.81 1.47 -4.24
CA VAL A 243 2.11 2.24 -3.03
C VAL A 243 3.32 1.61 -2.34
N ALA A 244 4.49 2.24 -2.42
CA ALA A 244 5.74 1.73 -1.85
C ALA A 244 6.08 2.35 -0.48
N SER A 245 5.07 2.59 0.37
CA SER A 245 5.28 3.10 1.74
C SER A 245 5.82 2.02 2.69
N VAL A 246 7.13 1.99 2.83
CA VAL A 246 7.98 1.06 3.58
C VAL A 246 8.74 1.83 4.67
N GLY A 247 8.80 1.31 5.90
CA GLY A 247 9.24 2.06 7.08
C GLY A 247 8.13 2.91 7.70
N VAL A 248 8.45 4.07 8.29
CA VAL A 248 7.42 4.97 8.84
C VAL A 248 6.63 5.58 7.68
N ALA A 249 5.41 5.08 7.45
CA ALA A 249 4.54 5.54 6.37
C ALA A 249 4.38 7.07 6.36
N ASN A 250 4.18 7.66 5.17
CA ASN A 250 4.11 9.11 4.89
C ASN A 250 3.05 9.93 5.69
N SER A 251 2.32 9.26 6.58
CA SER A 251 1.57 9.76 7.74
C SER A 251 2.31 10.74 8.70
N THR A 252 3.53 11.19 8.38
CA THR A 252 4.31 12.14 9.19
C THR A 252 4.81 13.38 8.43
N LYS A 253 4.66 13.46 7.10
CA LYS A 253 5.26 14.48 6.20
C LYS A 253 6.81 14.62 6.24
N VAL A 254 7.51 13.90 7.12
CA VAL A 254 8.98 14.00 7.30
C VAL A 254 9.75 12.96 6.47
N ALA A 255 9.11 11.88 6.04
CA ALA A 255 9.69 10.84 5.19
C ALA A 255 8.78 10.57 3.97
N THR A 256 9.37 10.35 2.80
CA THR A 256 8.62 9.97 1.58
C THR A 256 7.93 8.63 1.70
N GLY A 257 8.44 7.76 2.58
CA GLY A 257 8.02 6.37 2.75
C GLY A 257 8.80 5.38 1.89
N HIS A 258 9.84 5.80 1.15
CA HIS A 258 10.72 4.88 0.41
C HIS A 258 11.95 4.56 1.25
N SER A 259 12.13 3.29 1.63
CA SER A 259 13.28 2.83 2.43
C SER A 259 13.46 1.31 2.31
N GLY A 260 14.69 0.83 2.47
CA GLY A 260 15.01 -0.59 2.42
C GLY A 260 14.64 -1.20 1.07
N TRP A 261 13.83 -2.25 1.07
CA TRP A 261 13.37 -2.90 -0.17
C TRP A 261 12.45 -1.99 -1.02
N GLY A 262 11.85 -0.95 -0.44
CA GLY A 262 10.96 0.00 -1.11
C GLY A 262 11.65 1.25 -1.68
N GLU A 263 12.96 1.25 -1.86
CA GLU A 263 13.68 2.41 -2.40
C GLU A 263 13.44 2.64 -3.90
N GLU A 264 13.55 3.90 -4.35
CA GLU A 264 13.19 4.32 -5.72
C GLU A 264 13.93 3.49 -6.79
N GLU A 265 15.20 3.15 -6.55
CA GLU A 265 16.02 2.35 -7.46
C GLU A 265 15.44 0.94 -7.72
N PHE A 266 14.87 0.30 -6.70
CA PHE A 266 14.27 -1.03 -6.83
C PHE A 266 12.83 -0.99 -7.36
N LEU A 267 12.22 0.18 -7.43
CA LEU A 267 10.88 0.38 -7.98
C LEU A 267 10.88 0.71 -9.48
N ARG A 268 12.03 0.95 -10.10
CA ARG A 268 12.13 1.19 -11.55
C ARG A 268 11.68 -0.04 -12.35
N ILE A 269 11.18 0.14 -13.55
CA ILE A 269 10.83 -0.98 -14.42
C ILE A 269 12.08 -1.39 -15.22
N PRO A 270 12.61 -2.61 -15.09
CA PRO A 270 13.77 -3.04 -15.87
C PRO A 270 13.47 -3.08 -17.37
N SER A 271 14.45 -2.73 -18.19
CA SER A 271 14.34 -2.72 -19.66
C SER A 271 14.07 -4.09 -20.28
N TYR A 272 14.36 -5.19 -19.57
CA TYR A 272 14.06 -6.56 -20.00
C TYR A 272 12.60 -6.99 -19.74
N VAL A 273 11.80 -6.19 -19.04
CA VAL A 273 10.34 -6.37 -18.99
C VAL A 273 9.76 -5.95 -20.34
N LYS A 274 8.97 -6.80 -21.00
CA LYS A 274 8.47 -6.50 -22.35
C LYS A 274 7.21 -5.63 -22.39
N ARG A 275 6.35 -5.75 -21.38
CA ARG A 275 5.12 -4.98 -21.25
C ARG A 275 4.78 -4.79 -19.78
N THR A 276 4.58 -3.54 -19.39
CA THR A 276 4.04 -3.16 -18.08
C THR A 276 2.67 -2.52 -18.29
N VAL A 277 1.71 -2.85 -17.43
CA VAL A 277 0.40 -2.17 -17.35
C VAL A 277 0.18 -1.74 -15.92
N HIS A 278 -0.03 -0.45 -15.72
CA HIS A 278 -0.25 0.14 -14.39
C HIS A 278 -1.62 0.84 -14.35
N LEU A 279 -2.58 0.24 -13.67
CA LEU A 279 -3.91 0.81 -13.48
C LEU A 279 -3.93 1.57 -12.16
N VAL A 280 -4.15 2.89 -12.19
CA VAL A 280 -4.02 3.77 -11.01
C VAL A 280 -5.34 4.40 -10.62
N SER A 281 -5.50 4.69 -9.33
CA SER A 281 -6.66 5.31 -8.72
C SER A 281 -6.64 6.82 -8.92
N ALA A 282 -7.75 7.35 -9.47
CA ALA A 282 -7.98 8.77 -9.63
C ALA A 282 -8.63 9.45 -8.41
N HIS A 283 -9.24 8.70 -7.49
CA HIS A 283 -9.95 9.28 -6.34
C HIS A 283 -9.29 9.08 -4.97
N GLU A 284 -8.17 8.36 -4.90
CA GLU A 284 -7.41 8.21 -3.65
C GLU A 284 -6.75 9.52 -3.19
N VAL A 285 -6.84 9.84 -1.89
CA VAL A 285 -6.26 11.07 -1.31
C VAL A 285 -5.67 10.88 0.09
N ARG A 286 -5.59 9.65 0.62
CA ARG A 286 -4.95 9.39 1.93
C ARG A 286 -3.45 9.73 1.90
N GLY A 287 -2.94 10.24 3.02
CA GLY A 287 -1.51 10.54 3.20
C GLY A 287 -0.63 9.31 3.10
N SER A 288 -1.12 8.20 3.66
CA SER A 288 -0.46 6.89 3.69
C SER A 288 -0.54 6.10 2.37
N PHE A 289 -1.17 6.65 1.32
CA PHE A 289 -1.33 6.00 0.01
C PHE A 289 -0.84 6.90 -1.16
N PRO A 290 0.41 7.41 -1.12
CA PRO A 290 1.00 8.06 -2.29
C PRO A 290 1.08 7.09 -3.47
N LEU A 291 0.98 7.59 -4.70
CA LEU A 291 1.10 6.78 -5.91
C LEU A 291 2.55 6.72 -6.37
N ASP A 292 3.07 5.52 -6.60
CA ASP A 292 4.35 5.31 -7.27
C ASP A 292 4.17 5.05 -8.75
N LYS A 293 4.47 6.04 -9.59
CA LYS A 293 4.35 5.89 -11.05
C LYS A 293 5.37 4.88 -11.58
N ALA A 294 4.99 4.17 -12.64
CA ALA A 294 5.77 3.09 -13.24
C ALA A 294 6.49 3.51 -14.53
N VAL A 295 6.92 4.77 -14.62
CA VAL A 295 7.41 5.45 -15.84
C VAL A 295 8.49 4.64 -16.55
N ALA A 296 8.17 4.13 -17.75
CA ALA A 296 9.06 3.41 -18.67
C ALA A 296 8.40 3.29 -20.06
N ASP A 297 9.18 3.15 -21.13
CA ASP A 297 8.69 3.09 -22.52
C ASP A 297 7.76 1.88 -22.79
N ASN A 298 7.97 0.80 -22.05
CA ASN A 298 7.18 -0.43 -22.12
C ASN A 298 5.89 -0.37 -21.28
N CYS A 299 5.57 0.78 -20.66
CA CYS A 299 4.51 0.92 -19.66
C CYS A 299 3.25 1.63 -20.19
N LEU A 300 2.11 0.94 -20.10
CA LEU A 300 0.79 1.55 -20.26
C LEU A 300 0.23 1.90 -18.88
N GLU A 301 0.36 3.16 -18.47
CA GLU A 301 -0.20 3.67 -17.22
C GLU A 301 -1.54 4.40 -17.46
N LEU A 302 -2.60 4.04 -16.71
CA LEU A 302 -3.96 4.51 -16.94
C LEU A 302 -4.68 4.86 -15.63
N ALA A 303 -5.26 6.05 -15.53
CA ALA A 303 -6.05 6.49 -14.39
C ALA A 303 -7.52 6.06 -14.52
N TYR A 304 -8.01 5.31 -13.53
CA TYR A 304 -9.38 4.81 -13.43
C TYR A 304 -10.19 5.52 -12.34
N PRO A 305 -11.52 5.68 -12.52
CA PRO A 305 -12.38 6.14 -11.44
C PRO A 305 -12.37 5.13 -10.29
N GLY A 306 -12.36 5.67 -9.08
CA GLY A 306 -12.36 4.90 -7.83
C GLY A 306 -11.21 5.31 -6.92
N VAL A 307 -11.29 4.91 -5.65
CA VAL A 307 -10.16 4.96 -4.71
C VAL A 307 -9.24 3.74 -4.88
N HIS A 308 -8.17 3.62 -4.09
CA HIS A 308 -7.17 2.55 -4.19
C HIS A 308 -7.77 1.13 -4.36
N THR A 309 -8.72 0.79 -3.49
CA THR A 309 -9.39 -0.52 -3.42
C THR A 309 -10.51 -0.67 -4.47
N ASP A 310 -11.01 0.43 -5.06
CA ASP A 310 -11.85 0.34 -6.26
C ASP A 310 -11.05 -0.05 -7.51
N VAL A 311 -9.73 0.17 -7.53
CA VAL A 311 -8.87 -0.21 -8.65
C VAL A 311 -8.27 -1.61 -8.47
N GLY A 312 -7.73 -1.92 -7.28
CA GLY A 312 -7.17 -3.23 -6.97
C GLY A 312 -8.18 -4.30 -6.55
N GLY A 313 -9.42 -3.92 -6.26
CA GLY A 313 -10.41 -4.78 -5.61
C GLY A 313 -10.18 -4.89 -4.10
N ALA A 314 -10.93 -5.82 -3.49
CA ALA A 314 -11.00 -6.14 -2.05
C ALA A 314 -12.03 -5.41 -1.16
N TYR A 315 -12.85 -4.49 -1.71
CA TYR A 315 -14.11 -4.12 -1.03
C TYR A 315 -15.12 -5.27 -1.05
N GLN A 316 -15.93 -5.37 0.00
CA GLN A 316 -17.13 -6.22 0.01
C GLN A 316 -18.25 -5.53 -0.77
N PRO A 317 -19.13 -6.28 -1.43
CA PRO A 317 -20.38 -5.71 -1.94
C PRO A 317 -21.19 -5.14 -0.77
N GLY A 318 -21.79 -3.96 -0.93
CA GLY A 318 -22.52 -3.25 0.13
C GLY A 318 -21.66 -2.39 1.06
N ASP A 319 -20.32 -2.50 1.03
CA ASP A 319 -19.44 -1.58 1.77
C ASP A 319 -19.78 -0.12 1.38
N GLN A 320 -20.00 0.75 2.38
CA GLN A 320 -20.41 2.15 2.18
C GLN A 320 -21.68 2.33 1.30
N GLY A 321 -22.51 1.29 1.17
CA GLY A 321 -23.67 1.28 0.26
C GLY A 321 -23.29 1.31 -1.23
N ARG A 322 -22.06 0.91 -1.57
CA ARG A 322 -21.52 0.76 -2.94
C ARG A 322 -21.54 -0.71 -3.36
N GLY A 323 -21.45 -0.98 -4.66
CA GLY A 323 -21.49 -2.36 -5.17
C GLY A 323 -22.81 -3.06 -4.84
N CYS A 324 -23.91 -2.32 -5.02
CA CYS A 324 -25.28 -2.80 -4.87
C CYS A 324 -25.95 -2.93 -6.24
N ASN A 325 -26.95 -3.80 -6.36
CA ASN A 325 -27.84 -3.87 -7.52
C ASN A 325 -28.93 -2.78 -7.48
N ALA A 326 -29.83 -2.76 -8.47
CA ALA A 326 -30.92 -1.78 -8.56
C ALA A 326 -31.88 -1.80 -7.35
N ASP A 327 -32.11 -2.96 -6.73
CA ASP A 327 -32.92 -3.13 -5.51
C ASP A 327 -32.16 -2.74 -4.23
N GLY A 328 -30.92 -2.24 -4.37
CA GLY A 328 -30.04 -1.85 -3.27
C GLY A 328 -29.29 -3.00 -2.60
N GLN A 329 -29.48 -4.25 -3.04
CA GLN A 329 -28.86 -5.44 -2.44
C GLN A 329 -27.38 -5.60 -2.83
N PRO A 330 -26.51 -6.11 -1.96
CA PRO A 330 -25.08 -6.29 -2.25
C PRO A 330 -24.84 -7.25 -3.43
N ASP A 331 -24.01 -6.84 -4.39
CA ASP A 331 -23.73 -7.61 -5.62
C ASP A 331 -22.27 -7.43 -6.06
N ASP A 332 -21.51 -8.53 -6.05
CA ASP A 332 -20.09 -8.56 -6.42
C ASP A 332 -19.83 -8.15 -7.88
N SER A 333 -20.82 -8.30 -8.76
CA SER A 333 -20.74 -7.87 -10.16
C SER A 333 -20.92 -6.36 -10.35
N ASN A 334 -21.42 -5.65 -9.33
CA ASN A 334 -21.58 -4.20 -9.31
C ASN A 334 -20.38 -3.46 -8.67
N LYS A 335 -19.31 -4.14 -8.25
CA LYS A 335 -18.11 -3.47 -7.71
C LYS A 335 -17.28 -2.84 -8.82
N LEU A 336 -16.87 -1.58 -8.63
CA LEU A 336 -16.11 -0.80 -9.62
C LEU A 336 -14.80 -1.50 -10.06
N SER A 337 -14.18 -2.28 -9.16
CA SER A 337 -12.97 -3.07 -9.43
C SER A 337 -13.13 -4.18 -10.48
N GLN A 338 -14.36 -4.55 -10.84
CA GLN A 338 -14.61 -5.50 -11.93
C GLN A 338 -14.19 -4.93 -13.29
N VAL A 339 -14.22 -3.61 -13.46
CA VAL A 339 -13.78 -2.95 -14.70
C VAL A 339 -12.26 -3.04 -14.86
N THR A 340 -11.51 -2.77 -13.80
CA THR A 340 -10.04 -2.85 -13.80
C THR A 340 -9.55 -4.30 -13.87
N LEU A 341 -10.27 -5.24 -13.25
CA LEU A 341 -10.04 -6.68 -13.42
C LEU A 341 -10.13 -7.08 -14.89
N ALA A 342 -11.21 -6.70 -15.58
CA ALA A 342 -11.42 -7.03 -16.98
C ALA A 342 -10.41 -6.34 -17.92
N LYS A 343 -9.96 -5.12 -17.60
CA LYS A 343 -8.86 -4.46 -18.31
C LYS A 343 -7.57 -5.27 -18.15
N MET A 344 -7.15 -5.58 -16.93
CA MET A 344 -5.90 -6.30 -16.67
C MET A 344 -5.92 -7.72 -17.27
N TYR A 345 -7.05 -8.42 -17.18
CA TYR A 345 -7.25 -9.72 -17.82
C TYR A 345 -6.98 -9.66 -19.33
N ARG A 346 -7.58 -8.69 -20.05
CA ARG A 346 -7.39 -8.53 -21.50
C ARG A 346 -5.93 -8.23 -21.87
N GLU A 347 -5.27 -7.37 -21.09
CA GLU A 347 -3.86 -7.02 -21.30
C GLU A 347 -2.90 -8.20 -21.06
N ALA A 348 -3.15 -8.97 -20.00
CA ALA A 348 -2.39 -10.18 -19.67
C ALA A 348 -2.56 -11.27 -20.74
N VAL A 349 -3.80 -11.54 -21.18
CA VAL A 349 -4.06 -12.50 -22.25
C VAL A 349 -3.41 -12.05 -23.56
N ALA A 350 -3.44 -10.76 -23.89
CA ALA A 350 -2.75 -10.22 -25.07
C ALA A 350 -1.22 -10.38 -25.00
N ALA A 351 -0.62 -10.37 -23.81
CA ALA A 351 0.80 -10.69 -23.61
C ALA A 351 1.12 -12.21 -23.61
N GLY A 352 0.09 -13.06 -23.62
CA GLY A 352 0.21 -14.52 -23.64
C GLY A 352 0.24 -15.18 -22.25
N VAL A 353 -0.25 -14.50 -21.22
CA VAL A 353 -0.51 -15.10 -19.89
C VAL A 353 -1.70 -16.06 -20.00
N PRO A 354 -1.59 -17.31 -19.51
CA PRO A 354 -2.64 -18.33 -19.68
C PRO A 354 -3.76 -18.13 -18.64
N LEU A 355 -4.60 -17.13 -18.84
CA LEU A 355 -5.77 -16.87 -18.01
C LEU A 355 -7.03 -17.38 -18.70
N ASN A 356 -7.67 -18.39 -18.11
CA ASN A 356 -8.78 -19.15 -18.69
C ASN A 356 -10.04 -19.10 -17.81
N PRO A 357 -10.85 -18.03 -17.88
CA PRO A 357 -12.10 -17.89 -17.10
C PRO A 357 -13.19 -18.89 -17.53
N LEU A 358 -12.97 -19.65 -18.61
CA LEU A 358 -13.88 -20.68 -19.12
C LEU A 358 -13.40 -22.11 -18.79
N ALA A 359 -12.33 -22.27 -18.00
CA ALA A 359 -11.80 -23.58 -17.65
C ALA A 359 -12.88 -24.42 -16.92
N LYS A 360 -13.07 -25.67 -17.39
CA LYS A 360 -14.17 -26.54 -16.96
C LYS A 360 -14.18 -26.80 -15.45
N GLY A 361 -12.99 -26.86 -14.83
CA GLY A 361 -12.81 -27.11 -13.39
C GLY A 361 -13.07 -25.89 -12.48
N LEU A 362 -13.32 -24.69 -13.02
CA LEU A 362 -13.59 -23.53 -12.18
C LEU A 362 -14.94 -23.65 -11.45
N THR A 363 -14.89 -23.43 -10.13
CA THR A 363 -16.09 -23.40 -9.28
C THR A 363 -17.05 -22.29 -9.71
N GLN A 364 -18.34 -22.47 -9.45
CA GLN A 364 -19.34 -21.45 -9.81
C GLN A 364 -19.05 -20.10 -9.14
N ARG A 365 -18.58 -20.13 -7.89
CA ARG A 365 -18.17 -18.95 -7.11
C ARG A 365 -17.03 -18.15 -7.77
N ILE A 366 -16.06 -18.81 -8.42
CA ILE A 366 -15.02 -18.13 -9.20
C ILE A 366 -15.62 -17.53 -10.48
N LYS A 367 -16.49 -18.26 -11.18
CA LYS A 367 -17.18 -17.75 -12.38
C LYS A 367 -18.04 -16.53 -12.06
N ASP A 368 -18.68 -16.50 -10.89
CA ASP A 368 -19.49 -15.39 -10.42
C ASP A 368 -18.64 -14.15 -10.06
N SER A 369 -17.46 -14.32 -9.46
CA SER A 369 -16.57 -13.19 -9.12
C SER A 369 -15.88 -12.54 -10.34
N LEU A 370 -16.12 -13.05 -11.55
CA LEU A 370 -15.66 -12.46 -12.81
C LEU A 370 -16.76 -11.67 -13.54
N LYS A 371 -18.01 -11.72 -13.06
CA LYS A 371 -19.13 -11.03 -13.69
C LYS A 371 -19.03 -9.52 -13.52
N ILE A 372 -19.47 -8.77 -14.53
CA ILE A 372 -19.70 -7.32 -14.45
C ILE A 372 -21.18 -7.10 -14.74
N SER A 373 -21.87 -6.33 -13.90
CA SER A 373 -23.29 -6.02 -14.14
C SER A 373 -23.43 -5.14 -15.40
N PRO A 374 -24.54 -5.27 -16.16
CA PRO A 374 -24.85 -4.35 -17.26
C PRO A 374 -24.93 -2.89 -16.79
N ASP A 375 -25.42 -2.65 -15.57
CA ASP A 375 -25.52 -1.32 -14.97
C ASP A 375 -24.16 -0.68 -14.70
N LEU A 376 -23.20 -1.43 -14.15
CA LEU A 376 -21.83 -0.96 -13.95
C LEU A 376 -21.13 -0.70 -15.29
N ILE A 377 -21.30 -1.58 -16.28
CA ILE A 377 -20.77 -1.36 -17.64
C ILE A 377 -21.32 -0.04 -18.20
N LYS A 378 -22.64 0.19 -18.08
CA LYS A 378 -23.27 1.42 -18.56
C LYS A 378 -22.77 2.64 -17.79
N ALA A 379 -22.79 2.61 -16.46
CA ALA A 379 -22.37 3.73 -15.61
C ALA A 379 -20.90 4.12 -15.83
N TYR A 380 -20.02 3.13 -16.01
CA TYR A 380 -18.62 3.35 -16.33
C TYR A 380 -18.46 4.01 -17.72
N ASN A 381 -19.13 3.48 -18.76
CA ASN A 381 -19.05 4.06 -20.10
C ASN A 381 -19.65 5.49 -20.14
N ASP A 382 -20.82 5.70 -19.54
CA ASP A 382 -21.47 7.01 -19.39
C ASP A 382 -20.51 8.05 -18.76
N TYR A 383 -19.77 7.64 -17.73
CA TYR A 383 -18.75 8.47 -17.06
C TYR A 383 -17.53 8.73 -17.94
N VAL A 384 -17.00 7.70 -18.60
CA VAL A 384 -15.85 7.82 -19.51
C VAL A 384 -16.15 8.79 -20.66
N ASP A 385 -17.37 8.76 -21.20
CA ASP A 385 -17.81 9.70 -22.23
C ASP A 385 -17.99 11.14 -21.71
N ALA A 386 -18.40 11.31 -20.45
CA ALA A 386 -18.49 12.63 -19.80
C ALA A 386 -17.09 13.23 -19.54
N VAL A 387 -16.12 12.41 -19.11
CA VAL A 387 -14.86 12.89 -18.56
C VAL A 387 -13.71 12.93 -19.56
N ASN A 388 -13.65 12.01 -20.53
CA ASN A 388 -12.58 12.00 -21.54
C ASN A 388 -12.40 13.31 -22.31
N PRO A 389 -13.46 14.04 -22.74
CA PRO A 389 -13.30 15.37 -23.36
C PRO A 389 -12.60 16.38 -22.44
N LEU A 390 -12.89 16.33 -21.13
CA LEU A 390 -12.29 17.21 -20.11
C LEU A 390 -10.81 16.87 -19.88
N ILE A 391 -10.47 15.58 -19.86
CA ILE A 391 -9.08 15.08 -19.78
C ILE A 391 -8.27 15.58 -20.99
N ARG A 392 -8.79 15.42 -22.20
CA ARG A 392 -8.13 15.90 -23.44
C ARG A 392 -7.92 17.41 -23.43
N LYS A 393 -8.91 18.18 -22.98
CA LYS A 393 -8.82 19.65 -22.85
C LYS A 393 -7.72 20.10 -21.87
N ARG A 394 -7.31 19.25 -20.91
CA ARG A 394 -6.20 19.52 -19.98
C ARG A 394 -4.87 18.86 -20.37
N GLY A 395 -4.71 18.43 -21.62
CA GLY A 395 -3.44 17.86 -22.13
C GLY A 395 -3.26 16.35 -21.90
N GLY A 396 -4.19 15.68 -21.22
CA GLY A 396 -4.15 14.23 -21.02
C GLY A 396 -3.08 13.75 -20.04
N GLY A 397 -2.51 12.56 -20.32
CA GLY A 397 -1.55 11.86 -19.46
C GLY A 397 -2.16 11.31 -18.15
N THR A 398 -1.47 10.39 -17.46
CA THR A 398 -1.98 9.79 -16.22
C THR A 398 -2.28 10.82 -15.14
N THR A 399 -1.34 11.74 -14.88
CA THR A 399 -1.48 12.75 -13.81
C THR A 399 -2.61 13.72 -14.12
N GLY A 400 -2.72 14.21 -15.37
CA GLY A 400 -3.81 15.10 -15.78
C GLY A 400 -5.17 14.39 -15.76
N ALA A 401 -5.23 13.13 -16.17
CA ALA A 401 -6.44 12.30 -16.07
C ALA A 401 -6.89 12.08 -14.62
N ALA A 402 -5.96 11.85 -13.69
CA ALA A 402 -6.26 11.75 -12.26
C ALA A 402 -6.73 13.09 -11.68
N GLN A 403 -6.05 14.20 -11.97
CA GLN A 403 -6.43 15.54 -11.49
C GLN A 403 -7.79 16.01 -12.03
N VAL A 404 -8.15 15.71 -13.28
CA VAL A 404 -9.48 16.02 -13.82
C VAL A 404 -10.57 15.25 -13.08
N GLN A 405 -10.39 13.94 -12.93
CA GLN A 405 -11.33 13.08 -12.21
C GLN A 405 -11.47 13.50 -10.74
N TYR A 406 -10.37 13.71 -10.04
CA TYR A 406 -10.39 14.17 -8.65
C TYR A 406 -11.03 15.56 -8.48
N GLY A 407 -10.78 16.49 -9.39
CA GLY A 407 -11.42 17.81 -9.38
C GLY A 407 -12.95 17.73 -9.53
N LEU A 408 -13.44 16.82 -10.38
CA LEU A 408 -14.87 16.54 -10.54
C LEU A 408 -15.46 15.84 -9.29
N TYR A 409 -14.69 14.97 -8.64
CA TYR A 409 -15.06 14.36 -7.37
C TYR A 409 -15.14 15.39 -6.23
N LEU A 410 -14.26 16.39 -6.20
CA LEU A 410 -14.37 17.53 -5.26
C LEU A 410 -15.62 18.37 -5.50
N ARG A 411 -16.03 18.57 -6.77
CA ARG A 411 -17.32 19.20 -7.11
C ARG A 411 -18.51 18.37 -6.61
N TRP A 412 -18.48 17.04 -6.80
CA TRP A 412 -19.50 16.13 -6.24
C TRP A 412 -19.54 16.18 -4.71
N ARG A 413 -18.38 16.21 -4.04
CA ARG A 413 -18.31 16.38 -2.58
C ARG A 413 -19.00 17.66 -2.15
N ARG A 414 -18.67 18.81 -2.74
CA ARG A 414 -19.32 20.09 -2.44
C ARG A 414 -20.83 20.03 -2.69
N LEU A 415 -21.28 19.45 -3.80
CA LEU A 415 -22.70 19.23 -4.11
C LEU A 415 -23.41 18.44 -2.99
N ARG A 416 -22.73 17.47 -2.37
CA ARG A 416 -23.25 16.68 -1.25
C ARG A 416 -23.11 17.37 0.13
N LEU A 417 -22.39 18.49 0.21
CA LEU A 417 -22.40 19.40 1.36
C LEU A 417 -23.48 20.47 1.26
N THR A 418 -23.80 20.93 0.06
CA THR A 418 -24.88 21.91 -0.19
C THR A 418 -26.26 21.27 -0.02
N GLY A 419 -27.18 21.96 0.65
CA GLY A 419 -28.53 21.46 0.96
C GLY A 419 -28.82 21.27 2.46
N GLY A 420 -27.88 21.62 3.34
CA GLY A 420 -28.07 21.60 4.79
C GLY A 420 -27.31 20.48 5.51
N ALA A 421 -27.47 20.38 6.82
CA ALA A 421 -26.67 19.51 7.69
C ALA A 421 -26.76 18.02 7.33
N GLN A 422 -27.89 17.57 6.77
CA GLN A 422 -28.17 16.17 6.42
C GLN A 422 -28.14 15.88 4.91
N ALA A 423 -27.64 16.81 4.07
CA ALA A 423 -27.66 16.67 2.61
C ALA A 423 -26.90 15.43 2.07
N PHE A 424 -25.89 14.95 2.81
CA PHE A 424 -25.16 13.72 2.50
C PHE A 424 -25.88 12.50 3.08
N GLU A 425 -26.35 12.62 4.32
CA GLU A 425 -27.02 11.59 5.09
C GLU A 425 -28.43 11.23 4.57
N SER A 426 -29.02 12.07 3.71
CA SER A 426 -30.28 11.83 3.01
C SER A 426 -30.13 11.04 1.71
N GLN A 427 -28.91 10.83 1.20
CA GLN A 427 -28.70 10.18 -0.10
C GLN A 427 -29.01 8.67 -0.06
N PRO A 428 -29.51 8.07 -1.16
CA PRO A 428 -29.85 6.64 -1.21
C PRO A 428 -28.67 5.73 -0.81
N PHE A 429 -27.46 6.03 -1.28
CA PHE A 429 -26.27 5.25 -0.92
C PHE A 429 -25.98 5.28 0.58
N PHE A 430 -26.26 6.41 1.25
CA PHE A 430 -26.04 6.53 2.69
C PHE A 430 -27.07 5.68 3.46
N LYS A 431 -28.32 5.62 2.97
CA LYS A 431 -29.33 4.70 3.52
C LYS A 431 -28.94 3.23 3.35
N ARG A 432 -28.38 2.85 2.20
CA ARG A 432 -27.78 1.52 2.00
C ARG A 432 -26.62 1.28 2.97
N ALA A 433 -25.71 2.24 3.15
CA ALA A 433 -24.61 2.14 4.11
C ALA A 433 -25.12 1.96 5.56
N GLN A 434 -26.16 2.70 5.97
CA GLN A 434 -26.79 2.56 7.29
C GLN A 434 -27.38 1.16 7.50
N HIS A 435 -27.96 0.58 6.44
CA HIS A 435 -28.57 -0.76 6.49
C HIS A 435 -27.52 -1.88 6.58
N TYR A 436 -26.46 -1.83 5.78
CA TYR A 436 -25.44 -2.89 5.72
C TYR A 436 -24.31 -2.74 6.75
N GLY A 437 -24.07 -1.54 7.29
CA GLY A 437 -23.01 -1.33 8.29
C GLY A 437 -23.10 0.00 9.04
N ALA A 438 -23.66 -0.01 10.26
CA ALA A 438 -23.79 1.18 11.10
C ALA A 438 -22.47 1.96 11.28
N GLN A 439 -21.35 1.27 11.60
CA GLN A 439 -20.03 1.88 11.71
C GLN A 439 -19.56 2.49 10.39
N CYS A 440 -19.89 1.85 9.25
CA CYS A 440 -19.55 2.32 7.92
C CYS A 440 -20.28 3.63 7.57
N ALA A 441 -21.57 3.73 7.92
CA ALA A 441 -22.35 4.96 7.75
C ALA A 441 -21.89 6.08 8.71
N ASN A 442 -21.57 5.75 9.95
CA ASN A 442 -20.95 6.68 10.91
C ASN A 442 -19.61 7.19 10.36
N ASP A 443 -18.78 6.31 9.81
CA ASP A 443 -17.49 6.65 9.23
C ASP A 443 -17.62 7.64 8.07
N LEU A 444 -18.59 7.43 7.18
CA LEU A 444 -18.93 8.36 6.10
C LEU A 444 -19.40 9.73 6.63
N SER A 445 -20.31 9.77 7.61
CA SER A 445 -20.83 11.04 8.14
C SER A 445 -19.75 11.83 8.88
N VAL A 446 -18.90 11.18 9.68
CA VAL A 446 -17.77 11.81 10.34
C VAL A 446 -16.75 12.33 9.32
N ALA A 447 -16.42 11.56 8.28
CA ALA A 447 -15.55 12.04 7.20
C ALA A 447 -16.12 13.28 6.49
N ASN A 448 -17.44 13.31 6.29
CA ASN A 448 -18.13 14.41 5.63
C ASN A 448 -18.21 15.66 6.54
N ALA A 449 -18.38 15.49 7.85
CA ALA A 449 -18.26 16.57 8.83
C ALA A 449 -16.83 17.16 8.86
N LEU A 450 -15.81 16.31 8.89
CA LEU A 450 -14.40 16.73 8.84
C LEU A 450 -14.04 17.49 7.55
N LEU A 451 -14.73 17.23 6.43
CA LEU A 451 -14.58 18.00 5.19
C LEU A 451 -15.28 19.37 5.25
N ARG A 452 -16.46 19.46 5.89
CA ARG A 452 -17.12 20.76 6.15
C ARG A 452 -16.22 21.66 7.00
N GLU A 453 -15.59 21.10 8.04
CA GLU A 453 -14.62 21.78 8.89
C GLU A 453 -13.37 22.19 8.10
N GLU A 454 -12.77 21.26 7.35
CA GLU A 454 -11.58 21.52 6.51
C GLU A 454 -11.79 22.68 5.52
N ALA A 455 -12.94 22.72 4.84
CA ALA A 455 -13.27 23.79 3.89
C ALA A 455 -13.34 25.16 4.58
N LYS A 456 -14.08 25.25 5.70
CA LYS A 456 -14.20 26.47 6.50
C LYS A 456 -12.84 26.94 7.05
N ASP A 457 -12.03 25.99 7.53
CA ASP A 457 -10.70 26.26 8.08
C ASP A 457 -9.74 26.85 7.04
N LEU A 458 -9.83 26.36 5.79
CA LEU A 458 -9.02 26.82 4.66
C LEU A 458 -9.48 28.18 4.11
N GLU A 459 -10.77 28.37 3.92
CA GLU A 459 -11.35 29.67 3.53
C GLU A 459 -10.98 30.78 4.52
N THR A 460 -10.89 30.44 5.82
CA THR A 460 -10.43 31.38 6.87
C THR A 460 -8.92 31.64 6.77
N ARG A 461 -8.09 30.59 6.73
CA ARG A 461 -6.61 30.71 6.80
C ARG A 461 -5.97 31.24 5.52
N GLU A 462 -6.59 31.07 4.36
CA GLU A 462 -6.03 31.58 3.10
C GLU A 462 -5.91 33.11 3.08
N ASN A 463 -6.76 33.80 3.86
CA ASN A 463 -6.78 35.26 4.01
C ASN A 463 -5.93 35.77 5.19
N ASP A 464 -5.33 34.88 5.99
CA ASP A 464 -4.46 35.25 7.11
C ASP A 464 -3.05 35.61 6.58
N PRO A 465 -2.50 36.79 6.92
CA PRO A 465 -1.15 37.20 6.52
C PRO A 465 -0.06 36.17 6.83
N ALA A 466 -0.20 35.35 7.87
CA ALA A 466 0.76 34.31 8.25
C ALA A 466 0.92 33.21 7.17
N TYR A 467 -0.08 33.02 6.29
CA TYR A 467 -0.07 32.03 5.22
C TYR A 467 -0.06 32.66 3.81
N SER A 468 0.25 33.96 3.72
CA SER A 468 0.41 34.70 2.46
C SER A 468 1.73 34.40 1.76
N ASP A 469 1.71 34.39 0.42
CA ASP A 469 2.88 34.07 -0.41
C ASP A 469 3.93 35.20 -0.34
N GLY A 470 4.83 35.10 0.64
CA GLY A 470 5.95 36.01 0.82
C GLY A 470 6.32 36.34 2.28
N TRP A 471 5.42 36.09 3.25
CA TRP A 471 5.66 36.44 4.65
C TRP A 471 6.89 35.75 5.25
N MET A 472 7.08 34.45 4.96
CA MET A 472 8.28 33.70 5.39
C MET A 472 9.60 34.35 4.95
N ARG A 473 9.65 35.01 3.79
CA ARG A 473 10.87 35.67 3.28
C ARG A 473 11.20 36.97 4.03
N ARG A 474 10.23 37.57 4.74
CA ARG A 474 10.43 38.77 5.58
C ARG A 474 10.72 38.42 7.04
N VAL A 475 10.09 37.38 7.61
CA VAL A 475 10.24 37.07 9.04
C VAL A 475 11.55 36.33 9.37
N LEU A 476 12.12 35.58 8.42
CA LEU A 476 13.47 35.00 8.54
C LEU A 476 14.59 36.05 8.69
N VAL A 477 14.31 37.35 8.48
CA VAL A 477 15.30 38.43 8.49
C VAL A 477 15.27 39.27 9.79
N VAL A 478 14.24 39.16 10.64
CA VAL A 478 13.93 40.26 11.61
C VAL A 478 13.84 39.86 13.10
N LEU A 479 13.73 38.58 13.51
CA LEU A 479 13.46 38.26 14.93
C LEU A 479 14.51 37.37 15.64
N PRO A 480 15.04 37.82 16.81
CA PRO A 480 15.90 37.02 17.68
C PRO A 480 15.11 35.95 18.48
N ILE A 481 15.85 35.05 19.12
CA ILE A 481 15.39 33.68 19.43
C ILE A 481 14.96 33.53 20.89
N THR A 482 13.79 32.91 21.11
CA THR A 482 13.45 32.22 22.38
C THR A 482 13.11 30.76 22.10
N GLN A 483 13.70 29.85 22.89
CA GLN A 483 13.75 28.41 22.60
C GLN A 483 12.69 27.65 23.43
N GLY A 484 11.72 27.01 22.78
CA GLY A 484 10.67 26.23 23.45
C GLY A 484 9.36 26.23 22.68
N THR A 485 8.48 27.19 22.99
CA THR A 485 7.15 27.35 22.35
C THR A 485 7.24 27.54 20.83
N ALA A 486 8.24 28.29 20.36
CA ALA A 486 8.42 28.63 18.95
C ALA A 486 8.55 27.42 18.00
N MET A 487 9.01 26.25 18.46
CA MET A 487 9.18 25.08 17.59
C MET A 487 7.84 24.42 17.22
N ALA A 488 6.93 24.28 18.18
CA ALA A 488 5.61 23.71 17.95
C ALA A 488 4.76 24.61 17.05
N ASP A 489 4.85 25.94 17.23
CA ASP A 489 4.10 26.89 16.43
C ASP A 489 4.68 27.08 15.03
N ARG A 490 6.02 27.03 14.86
CA ARG A 490 6.64 26.92 13.52
C ARG A 490 6.21 25.66 12.78
N LEU A 491 6.18 24.50 13.46
CA LEU A 491 5.76 23.24 12.83
C LEU A 491 4.29 23.32 12.36
N LYS A 492 3.39 23.86 13.20
CA LYS A 492 2.00 24.12 12.82
C LYS A 492 1.91 25.11 11.63
N GLN A 493 2.72 26.17 11.63
CA GLN A 493 2.73 27.16 10.55
C GLN A 493 3.18 26.53 9.21
N THR A 494 4.25 25.73 9.19
CA THR A 494 4.69 25.03 7.98
C THR A 494 3.62 24.06 7.47
N VAL A 495 3.05 23.23 8.36
CA VAL A 495 1.99 22.26 8.01
C VAL A 495 0.78 22.94 7.39
N TRP A 496 0.29 24.03 8.00
CA TRP A 496 -0.84 24.79 7.47
C TRP A 496 -0.48 25.58 6.21
N GLY A 497 0.75 26.09 6.08
CA GLY A 497 1.23 26.76 4.87
C GLY A 497 1.26 25.82 3.66
N ASP A 498 1.78 24.60 3.84
CA ASP A 498 1.71 23.56 2.81
C ASP A 498 0.27 23.22 2.43
N LYS A 499 -0.61 23.08 3.44
CA LYS A 499 -2.01 22.74 3.23
C LYS A 499 -2.82 23.86 2.56
N VAL A 500 -2.50 25.13 2.83
CA VAL A 500 -3.08 26.30 2.13
C VAL A 500 -2.57 26.38 0.68
N ARG A 501 -1.31 26.01 0.40
CA ARG A 501 -0.80 25.89 -0.97
C ARG A 501 -1.54 24.79 -1.74
N GLU A 502 -1.61 23.57 -1.18
CA GLU A 502 -2.36 22.44 -1.76
C GLU A 502 -3.84 22.81 -2.02
N TRP A 503 -4.45 23.57 -1.12
CA TRP A 503 -5.81 24.09 -1.27
C TRP A 503 -5.97 25.01 -2.47
N ARG A 504 -5.08 26.00 -2.66
CA ARG A 504 -5.12 26.92 -3.81
C ARG A 504 -5.10 26.18 -5.15
N GLU A 505 -4.41 25.05 -5.24
CA GLU A 505 -4.33 24.21 -6.45
C GLU A 505 -5.66 23.51 -6.79
N VAL A 506 -6.47 23.12 -5.79
CA VAL A 506 -7.78 22.48 -6.00
C VAL A 506 -8.97 23.45 -5.91
N LYS A 507 -8.78 24.63 -5.32
CA LYS A 507 -9.82 25.63 -5.02
C LYS A 507 -10.68 26.00 -6.24
N ALA A 508 -10.08 26.05 -7.43
CA ALA A 508 -10.82 26.33 -8.67
C ALA A 508 -11.90 25.27 -8.99
N TYR A 509 -11.62 23.98 -8.72
CA TYR A 509 -12.63 22.93 -8.81
C TYR A 509 -13.64 23.02 -7.66
N TRP A 510 -13.17 23.21 -6.43
CA TRP A 510 -14.08 23.32 -5.29
C TRP A 510 -15.07 24.48 -5.44
N ASN A 511 -14.65 25.63 -5.98
CA ASN A 511 -15.51 26.80 -6.15
C ASN A 511 -16.38 26.79 -7.41
N ASP A 512 -16.22 25.79 -8.29
CA ASP A 512 -17.08 25.59 -9.46
C ASP A 512 -18.43 24.97 -9.05
N THR A 513 -19.39 25.87 -8.80
CA THR A 513 -20.78 25.57 -8.44
C THR A 513 -21.70 25.38 -9.65
N SER A 514 -21.16 25.33 -10.88
CA SER A 514 -21.96 24.97 -12.05
C SER A 514 -22.57 23.56 -11.90
N PRO A 515 -23.69 23.24 -12.57
CA PRO A 515 -24.24 21.89 -12.56
C PRO A 515 -23.19 20.85 -12.97
N LEU A 516 -23.07 19.78 -12.19
CA LEU A 516 -22.21 18.65 -12.52
C LEU A 516 -22.98 17.66 -13.40
N ASP A 517 -22.31 17.05 -14.39
CA ASP A 517 -22.96 16.08 -15.29
C ASP A 517 -23.56 14.92 -14.47
N PRO A 518 -24.86 14.58 -14.64
CA PRO A 518 -25.50 13.51 -13.89
C PRO A 518 -24.80 12.15 -13.99
N ARG A 519 -24.06 11.90 -15.08
CA ARG A 519 -23.26 10.68 -15.28
C ARG A 519 -22.07 10.61 -14.31
N ILE A 520 -21.48 11.76 -14.00
CA ILE A 520 -20.43 11.90 -12.98
C ILE A 520 -21.03 11.74 -11.58
N VAL A 521 -22.18 12.37 -11.32
CA VAL A 521 -22.88 12.26 -10.02
C VAL A 521 -23.22 10.79 -9.71
N ARG A 522 -23.79 10.06 -10.67
CA ARG A 522 -24.17 8.64 -10.52
C ARG A 522 -23.00 7.75 -10.12
N ILE A 523 -21.84 7.85 -10.78
CA ILE A 523 -20.71 6.98 -10.46
C ILE A 523 -20.13 7.28 -9.07
N CYS A 524 -20.17 8.54 -8.61
CA CYS A 524 -19.74 8.92 -7.28
C CYS A 524 -20.72 8.49 -6.18
N ASP A 525 -22.03 8.53 -6.45
CA ASP A 525 -23.06 8.10 -5.51
C ASP A 525 -23.12 6.57 -5.35
N ASP A 526 -23.03 5.80 -6.43
CA ASP A 526 -23.34 4.36 -6.39
C ASP A 526 -22.11 3.43 -6.45
N TYR A 527 -20.96 3.89 -6.97
CA TYR A 527 -19.82 3.01 -7.27
C TYR A 527 -18.48 3.38 -6.62
N ILE A 528 -18.15 4.67 -6.47
CA ILE A 528 -16.86 5.10 -5.89
C ILE A 528 -16.92 5.14 -4.37
N HIS A 529 -15.99 4.45 -3.70
CA HIS A 529 -15.88 4.47 -2.23
C HIS A 529 -15.15 5.71 -1.71
N ASP A 530 -15.34 5.98 -0.42
CA ASP A 530 -14.59 6.93 0.39
C ASP A 530 -13.49 6.20 1.18
N SER A 531 -12.26 6.26 0.69
CA SER A 531 -11.12 5.63 1.36
C SER A 531 -10.75 6.30 2.69
N ARG A 532 -11.00 7.62 2.83
CA ARG A 532 -10.68 8.42 4.02
C ARG A 532 -11.74 8.28 5.12
N ALA A 533 -12.99 7.95 4.78
CA ALA A 533 -14.02 7.59 5.75
C ALA A 533 -13.60 6.39 6.60
N TRP A 534 -13.25 5.27 6.00
CA TRP A 534 -12.90 4.03 6.73
C TRP A 534 -11.49 4.04 7.35
N PHE A 535 -10.53 4.75 6.75
CA PHE A 535 -9.12 4.63 7.13
C PHE A 535 -8.79 5.36 8.44
N LYS A 536 -8.65 4.57 9.51
CA LYS A 536 -8.40 5.01 10.90
C LYS A 536 -7.01 4.56 11.41
N PRO A 537 -5.88 5.02 10.85
CA PRO A 537 -4.52 4.54 11.22
C PRO A 537 -4.12 4.83 12.68
N PHE A 538 -4.74 5.81 13.32
CA PHE A 538 -4.57 6.16 14.74
C PHE A 538 -5.72 5.65 15.61
N GLY A 539 -6.60 4.80 15.08
CA GLY A 539 -7.75 4.20 15.77
C GLY A 539 -7.48 2.75 16.21
N ALA A 540 -8.55 1.97 16.37
CA ALA A 540 -8.46 0.54 16.51
C ALA A 540 -7.96 -0.12 15.22
N PRO A 541 -7.13 -1.18 15.30
CA PRO A 541 -6.66 -1.93 14.13
C PRO A 541 -7.78 -2.51 13.24
N SER A 542 -8.97 -2.74 13.80
CA SER A 542 -10.18 -3.11 13.07
C SER A 542 -11.43 -2.80 13.90
N ASP A 543 -12.58 -2.72 13.23
CA ASP A 543 -13.89 -2.60 13.88
C ASP A 543 -14.16 -3.73 14.90
N SER A 544 -13.72 -4.96 14.63
CA SER A 544 -13.86 -6.08 15.57
C SER A 544 -13.05 -5.83 16.85
N VAL A 545 -11.82 -5.32 16.73
CA VAL A 545 -10.99 -4.93 17.88
C VAL A 545 -11.63 -3.78 18.66
N TRP A 546 -12.20 -2.78 17.96
CA TRP A 546 -12.93 -1.69 18.60
C TRP A 546 -14.13 -2.21 19.41
N ARG A 547 -15.00 -3.02 18.78
CA ARG A 547 -16.19 -3.59 19.43
C ARG A 547 -15.83 -4.42 20.66
N MET A 548 -14.83 -5.30 20.55
CA MET A 548 -14.36 -6.12 21.67
C MET A 548 -13.88 -5.24 22.85
N ARG A 549 -13.08 -4.20 22.57
CA ARG A 549 -12.62 -3.26 23.60
C ARG A 549 -13.77 -2.48 24.24
N GLN A 550 -14.77 -2.06 23.46
CA GLN A 550 -15.96 -1.38 23.99
C GLN A 550 -16.84 -2.31 24.82
N GLN A 551 -17.03 -3.57 24.42
CA GLN A 551 -17.77 -4.56 25.22
C GLN A 551 -17.09 -4.80 26.58
N ALA A 552 -15.77 -4.99 26.61
CA ALA A 552 -15.02 -5.16 27.85
C ALA A 552 -15.13 -3.93 28.77
N ARG A 553 -14.99 -2.72 28.21
CA ARG A 553 -15.23 -1.43 28.91
C ARG A 553 -16.64 -1.34 29.48
N LEU A 554 -17.66 -1.71 28.71
CA LEU A 554 -19.07 -1.61 29.14
C LEU A 554 -19.44 -2.62 30.23
N GLU A 555 -18.92 -3.84 30.18
CA GLU A 555 -19.09 -4.80 31.28
C GLU A 555 -18.35 -4.35 32.56
N GLN A 556 -17.17 -3.71 32.43
CA GLN A 556 -16.50 -3.08 33.58
C GLN A 556 -17.33 -1.92 34.17
N LEU A 557 -17.86 -1.02 33.32
CA LEU A 557 -18.73 0.08 33.76
C LEU A 557 -20.02 -0.43 34.41
N LYS A 558 -20.59 -1.53 33.93
CA LYS A 558 -21.76 -2.21 34.52
C LYS A 558 -21.46 -2.78 35.90
N GLN A 559 -20.28 -3.38 36.11
CA GLN A 559 -19.83 -3.83 37.43
C GLN A 559 -19.60 -2.64 38.38
N GLN A 560 -18.98 -1.56 37.89
CA GLN A 560 -18.76 -0.33 38.64
C GLN A 560 -20.08 0.35 39.05
N ASP A 561 -21.06 0.42 38.15
CA ASP A 561 -22.39 0.95 38.42
C ASP A 561 -23.17 0.10 39.44
N ALA A 562 -23.06 -1.23 39.36
CA ALA A 562 -23.62 -2.14 40.36
C ALA A 562 -22.99 -1.94 41.74
N ALA A 563 -21.66 -1.81 41.81
CA ALA A 563 -20.93 -1.54 43.06
C ALA A 563 -21.33 -0.18 43.67
N TRP A 564 -21.42 0.88 42.86
CA TRP A 564 -21.89 2.20 43.31
C TRP A 564 -23.34 2.16 43.81
N LYS A 565 -24.23 1.45 43.11
CA LYS A 565 -25.62 1.23 43.56
C LYS A 565 -25.69 0.46 44.88
N GLN A 566 -24.79 -0.49 45.12
CA GLN A 566 -24.70 -1.18 46.41
C GLN A 566 -24.28 -0.22 47.53
N VAL A 567 -23.28 0.65 47.31
CA VAL A 567 -22.89 1.68 48.30
C VAL A 567 -24.03 2.65 48.60
N ALA A 568 -24.78 3.09 47.59
CA ALA A 568 -25.96 3.92 47.78
C ALA A 568 -27.08 3.18 48.57
N ALA A 569 -27.28 1.88 48.33
CA ALA A 569 -28.24 1.07 49.09
C ALA A 569 -27.79 0.83 50.54
N ASP A 570 -26.50 0.66 50.77
CA ASP A 570 -25.91 0.48 52.09
C ASP A 570 -25.95 1.78 52.91
N LEU A 571 -25.63 2.94 52.32
CA LEU A 571 -25.78 4.25 52.97
C LEU A 571 -27.22 4.54 53.41
N ASN A 572 -28.22 4.08 52.64
CA ASN A 572 -29.64 4.19 53.00
C ASN A 572 -30.06 3.20 54.10
N ARG A 573 -29.30 2.11 54.34
CA ARG A 573 -29.60 1.07 55.33
C ARG A 573 -28.88 1.30 56.65
N ASP A 574 -27.60 1.65 56.59
CA ASP A 574 -26.71 1.93 57.72
C ASP A 574 -25.73 3.04 57.30
N LEU A 575 -26.16 4.28 57.54
CA LEU A 575 -25.36 5.47 57.23
C LEU A 575 -24.05 5.52 58.02
N ILE A 576 -24.09 5.20 59.32
CA ILE A 576 -22.94 5.39 60.22
C ILE A 576 -21.89 4.30 59.97
N GLY A 577 -22.31 3.03 59.89
CA GLY A 577 -21.40 1.93 59.57
C GLY A 577 -20.81 2.10 58.16
N THR A 578 -21.62 2.45 57.16
CA THR A 578 -21.13 2.62 55.79
C THR A 578 -20.15 3.78 55.65
N LEU A 579 -20.38 4.91 56.33
CA LEU A 579 -19.40 6.01 56.38
C LEU A 579 -18.10 5.56 57.06
N LYS A 580 -18.19 4.80 58.16
CA LYS A 580 -17.00 4.30 58.87
C LYS A 580 -16.15 3.34 58.02
N ARG A 581 -16.77 2.54 57.15
CA ARG A 581 -16.03 1.65 56.22
C ARG A 581 -15.12 2.42 55.27
N TYR A 582 -15.65 3.49 54.66
CA TYR A 582 -14.93 4.32 53.67
C TYR A 582 -14.12 5.48 54.29
N GLU A 583 -14.27 5.73 55.59
CA GLU A 583 -13.43 6.67 56.33
C GLU A 583 -12.01 6.13 56.50
N SER A 584 -11.02 7.03 56.50
CA SER A 584 -9.61 6.66 56.61
C SER A 584 -9.28 5.98 57.95
N THR A 585 -8.33 5.05 57.93
CA THR A 585 -7.84 4.38 59.15
C THR A 585 -7.21 5.37 60.15
N ALA A 586 -6.66 6.49 59.67
CA ALA A 586 -6.17 7.60 60.49
C ALA A 586 -7.29 8.28 61.32
N ASN A 587 -8.53 8.25 60.83
CA ASN A 587 -9.71 8.81 61.49
C ASN A 587 -10.55 7.73 62.22
N GLY A 588 -10.02 6.50 62.38
CA GLY A 588 -10.72 5.39 63.03
C GLY A 588 -11.74 4.65 62.16
N GLY A 589 -11.72 4.88 60.84
CA GLY A 589 -12.45 4.09 59.85
C GLY A 589 -11.71 2.83 59.41
N GLU A 590 -12.29 2.10 58.46
CA GLU A 590 -11.73 0.83 57.95
C GLU A 590 -10.84 1.04 56.71
N GLY A 591 -10.89 2.22 56.09
CA GLY A 591 -10.02 2.62 54.99
C GLY A 591 -10.35 1.98 53.64
N GLU A 592 -11.56 1.45 53.46
CA GLU A 592 -11.99 0.97 52.13
C GLU A 592 -12.07 2.14 51.13
N VAL A 593 -11.80 1.87 49.86
CA VAL A 593 -11.95 2.86 48.79
C VAL A 593 -13.33 2.68 48.15
N PRO A 594 -14.24 3.69 48.19
CA PRO A 594 -15.53 3.57 47.55
C PRO A 594 -15.37 3.47 46.02
N PRO A 595 -16.20 2.66 45.33
CA PRO A 595 -16.22 2.61 43.87
C PRO A 595 -16.59 3.98 43.30
N ASN A 596 -15.97 4.39 42.20
CA ASN A 596 -16.33 5.66 41.55
C ASN A 596 -17.71 5.57 40.87
N PRO A 597 -18.54 6.63 40.90
CA PRO A 597 -19.78 6.66 40.13
C PRO A 597 -19.52 6.70 38.62
N VAL A 598 -20.33 5.99 37.83
CA VAL A 598 -20.30 6.09 36.36
C VAL A 598 -21.09 7.33 35.92
N VAL A 599 -20.41 8.27 35.26
CA VAL A 599 -20.91 9.63 34.92
C VAL A 599 -20.56 10.02 33.48
N GLY A 600 -21.13 11.12 32.99
CA GLY A 600 -20.80 11.71 31.69
C GLY A 600 -21.08 10.77 30.50
N GLN A 601 -20.16 10.71 29.54
CA GLN A 601 -20.33 9.85 28.35
C GLN A 601 -20.41 8.36 28.72
N ASP A 602 -19.68 7.94 29.75
CA ASP A 602 -19.65 6.54 30.18
C ASP A 602 -20.99 6.08 30.74
N ARG A 603 -21.76 6.99 31.37
CA ARG A 603 -23.15 6.76 31.74
C ARG A 603 -24.04 6.59 30.50
N ILE A 604 -23.94 7.51 29.55
CA ILE A 604 -24.75 7.49 28.31
C ILE A 604 -24.50 6.22 27.50
N ASP A 605 -23.25 5.79 27.40
CA ASP A 605 -22.86 4.56 26.70
C ASP A 605 -23.34 3.30 27.45
N LEU A 606 -23.20 3.26 28.77
CA LEU A 606 -23.69 2.16 29.61
C LEU A 606 -25.21 2.01 29.55
N ASP A 607 -25.95 3.11 29.71
CA ASP A 607 -27.42 3.09 29.69
C ASP A 607 -27.96 2.62 28.32
N ARG A 608 -27.29 3.01 27.22
CA ARG A 608 -27.61 2.50 25.88
C ARG A 608 -27.31 1.01 25.76
N TYR A 609 -26.13 0.57 26.20
CA TYR A 609 -25.75 -0.84 26.18
C TYR A 609 -26.70 -1.73 27.00
N LEU A 610 -27.13 -1.27 28.18
CA LEU A 610 -28.10 -1.98 29.03
C LEU A 610 -29.51 -2.04 28.40
N LYS A 611 -29.89 -1.03 27.60
CA LYS A 611 -31.21 -0.94 26.96
C LYS A 611 -31.34 -1.80 25.70
N GLU A 612 -30.32 -1.82 24.85
CA GLU A 612 -30.40 -2.36 23.48
C GLU A 612 -29.16 -3.18 23.04
N GLY A 613 -28.19 -3.40 23.94
CA GLY A 613 -26.97 -4.16 23.65
C GLY A 613 -25.99 -3.49 22.67
N SER A 614 -26.25 -2.25 22.26
CA SER A 614 -25.42 -1.55 21.28
C SER A 614 -24.14 -0.99 21.92
N VAL A 615 -23.04 -1.01 21.16
CA VAL A 615 -21.74 -0.49 21.59
C VAL A 615 -21.42 0.82 20.87
N PRO A 616 -20.71 1.77 21.50
CA PRO A 616 -20.28 3.00 20.86
C PRO A 616 -19.53 2.76 19.54
N MET A 617 -19.81 3.59 18.54
CA MET A 617 -19.09 3.57 17.26
C MET A 617 -17.78 4.36 17.36
N GLU A 618 -16.78 3.96 16.59
CA GLU A 618 -15.49 4.64 16.54
C GLU A 618 -15.61 5.93 15.71
N THR A 619 -15.36 7.09 16.32
CA THR A 619 -15.47 8.40 15.64
C THR A 619 -14.13 9.06 15.36
N LYS A 620 -13.03 8.53 15.93
CA LYS A 620 -11.67 9.11 15.83
C LYS A 620 -10.71 8.17 15.08
N GLY A 621 -9.42 8.52 15.06
CA GLY A 621 -8.36 7.67 14.50
C GLY A 621 -7.97 7.94 13.04
N ARG A 622 -8.72 8.78 12.31
CA ARG A 622 -8.40 9.18 10.92
C ARG A 622 -7.15 10.03 10.83
N GLU A 623 -6.52 10.07 9.66
CA GLU A 623 -5.48 11.06 9.35
C GLU A 623 -6.03 12.50 9.55
N PRO A 624 -5.30 13.41 10.20
CA PRO A 624 -5.81 14.77 10.46
C PRO A 624 -6.03 15.57 9.17
N SER A 625 -7.20 16.24 9.05
CA SER A 625 -7.57 17.01 7.85
C SER A 625 -6.61 18.16 7.55
N SER A 626 -5.99 18.73 8.59
CA SER A 626 -4.97 19.79 8.48
C SER A 626 -3.68 19.35 7.77
N MET A 627 -3.45 18.05 7.59
CA MET A 627 -2.31 17.52 6.84
C MET A 627 -2.72 16.72 5.60
N TRP A 628 -3.75 15.87 5.69
CA TRP A 628 -4.18 14.95 4.63
C TRP A 628 -5.71 14.89 4.48
N GLY A 629 -6.38 16.03 4.64
CA GLY A 629 -7.79 16.19 4.26
C GLY A 629 -8.01 16.10 2.75
N TYR A 630 -9.27 16.19 2.31
CA TYR A 630 -9.66 15.98 0.91
C TYR A 630 -9.21 17.10 -0.02
N LEU A 631 -9.03 18.32 0.50
CA LEU A 631 -8.82 19.54 -0.30
C LEU A 631 -7.33 19.69 -0.66
N ARG A 632 -6.85 18.76 -1.49
CA ARG A 632 -5.48 18.66 -2.04
C ARG A 632 -5.45 17.68 -3.22
N TRP A 633 -4.38 17.66 -4.01
CA TRP A 633 -4.12 16.53 -4.92
C TRP A 633 -3.51 15.33 -4.17
N ARG A 634 -3.66 14.14 -4.74
CA ARG A 634 -2.90 12.95 -4.33
C ARG A 634 -1.41 13.18 -4.57
N THR A 635 -0.58 12.76 -3.62
CA THR A 635 0.88 12.75 -3.78
C THR A 635 1.26 11.67 -4.79
N HIS A 636 1.88 12.05 -5.91
CA HIS A 636 2.41 11.14 -6.92
C HIS A 636 3.93 11.24 -6.95
N PHE A 637 4.62 10.12 -6.78
CA PHE A 637 6.06 10.00 -7.00
C PHE A 637 6.32 9.51 -8.42
N ALA A 638 7.32 10.11 -9.08
CA ALA A 638 7.84 9.68 -10.36
C ALA A 638 9.35 9.44 -10.18
N PRO A 639 9.94 8.43 -10.86
CA PRO A 639 11.37 8.16 -10.74
C PRO A 639 12.20 9.40 -11.11
N THR A 640 13.21 9.71 -10.30
CA THR A 640 14.11 10.84 -10.50
C THR A 640 14.98 10.60 -11.74
N PRO A 641 14.91 11.37 -12.84
CA PRO A 641 15.67 11.04 -14.05
C PRO A 641 17.17 10.86 -13.75
N THR A 642 17.73 9.73 -14.17
CA THR A 642 19.14 9.37 -14.06
C THR A 642 20.01 10.29 -14.92
N LEU A 643 21.34 10.26 -14.73
CA LEU A 643 22.25 11.05 -15.57
C LEU A 643 22.09 10.73 -17.07
N GLY A 644 21.92 9.44 -17.41
CA GLY A 644 21.68 8.98 -18.78
C GLY A 644 20.33 9.43 -19.32
N GLU A 645 19.25 9.30 -18.54
CA GLU A 645 17.91 9.77 -18.95
C GLU A 645 17.87 11.30 -19.14
N ARG A 646 18.59 12.08 -18.31
CA ARG A 646 18.72 13.53 -18.48
C ARG A 646 19.52 13.89 -19.73
N ALA A 647 20.61 13.17 -19.99
CA ALA A 647 21.42 13.36 -21.19
C ALA A 647 20.61 13.04 -22.45
N GLN A 648 19.85 11.94 -22.44
CA GLN A 648 18.96 11.56 -23.56
C GLN A 648 17.84 12.59 -23.77
N ALA A 649 17.16 13.04 -22.70
CA ALA A 649 16.11 14.05 -22.81
C ALA A 649 16.63 15.39 -23.37
N ALA A 650 17.82 15.82 -22.93
CA ALA A 650 18.49 16.99 -23.50
C ALA A 650 18.89 16.77 -24.97
N TRP A 651 19.26 15.54 -25.35
CA TRP A 651 19.48 15.15 -26.74
C TRP A 651 18.18 15.28 -27.54
N ASP A 652 17.09 14.66 -27.09
CA ASP A 652 15.81 14.63 -27.80
C ASP A 652 15.25 16.04 -28.00
N GLU A 653 15.42 16.93 -27.02
CA GLU A 653 15.10 18.37 -27.14
C GLU A 653 15.93 19.05 -28.24
N VAL A 654 17.24 18.81 -28.30
CA VAL A 654 18.13 19.33 -29.36
C VAL A 654 17.81 18.71 -30.73
N ALA A 655 17.44 17.43 -30.78
CA ALA A 655 17.08 16.71 -32.00
C ALA A 655 15.73 17.15 -32.58
N ALA A 656 14.81 17.65 -31.74
CA ALA A 656 13.50 18.15 -32.15
C ALA A 656 13.55 19.53 -32.82
N VAL A 657 14.66 20.28 -32.71
CA VAL A 657 14.81 21.61 -33.32
C VAL A 657 14.98 21.52 -34.85
N PRO A 658 14.10 22.10 -35.68
CA PRO A 658 14.26 22.05 -37.14
C PRO A 658 15.32 23.04 -37.65
N GLY A 659 16.15 22.62 -38.61
CA GLY A 659 16.94 23.51 -39.47
C GLY A 659 18.46 23.33 -39.44
N LYS A 660 19.19 24.25 -40.10
CA LYS A 660 20.67 24.16 -40.28
C LYS A 660 21.46 24.16 -38.95
N VAL A 661 20.90 24.74 -37.89
CA VAL A 661 21.49 24.74 -36.55
C VAL A 661 21.59 23.32 -35.98
N ALA A 662 20.58 22.47 -36.23
CA ALA A 662 20.55 21.10 -35.72
C ALA A 662 21.60 20.16 -36.34
N ARG A 663 22.09 20.43 -37.57
CA ARG A 663 23.25 19.71 -38.12
C ARG A 663 24.54 20.09 -37.40
N LYS A 664 24.79 21.39 -37.24
CA LYS A 664 25.98 21.87 -36.52
C LYS A 664 25.97 21.44 -35.04
N ALA A 665 24.80 21.39 -34.42
CA ALA A 665 24.61 20.83 -33.09
C ALA A 665 24.85 19.31 -33.07
N LYS A 666 24.36 18.55 -34.07
CA LYS A 666 24.64 17.11 -34.22
C LYS A 666 26.14 16.81 -34.31
N ASP A 667 26.85 17.54 -35.16
CA ASP A 667 28.28 17.31 -35.39
C ASP A 667 29.13 17.64 -34.13
N VAL A 668 28.75 18.69 -33.38
CA VAL A 668 29.41 19.07 -32.12
C VAL A 668 29.00 18.15 -30.95
N ALA A 669 27.75 17.71 -30.90
CA ALA A 669 27.25 16.80 -29.86
C ALA A 669 27.86 15.40 -29.97
N HIS A 670 28.10 14.88 -31.18
CA HIS A 670 28.79 13.59 -31.36
C HIS A 670 30.24 13.62 -30.85
N ASP A 671 30.97 14.72 -31.07
CA ASP A 671 32.32 14.92 -30.51
C ASP A 671 32.25 15.15 -28.98
N ALA A 672 31.19 15.79 -28.48
CA ALA A 672 30.94 15.92 -27.04
C ALA A 672 30.60 14.58 -26.37
N GLU A 673 29.80 13.70 -26.99
CA GLU A 673 29.52 12.34 -26.50
C GLU A 673 30.78 11.48 -26.45
N ALA A 674 31.61 11.50 -27.50
CA ALA A 674 32.88 10.78 -27.51
C ALA A 674 33.81 11.23 -26.37
N ARG A 675 33.77 12.52 -26.01
CA ARG A 675 34.52 13.10 -24.89
C ARG A 675 33.87 12.82 -23.53
N LEU A 676 32.54 12.90 -23.42
CA LEU A 676 31.79 12.61 -22.19
C LEU A 676 31.83 11.13 -21.83
N ALA A 677 31.74 10.22 -22.81
CA ALA A 677 31.92 8.78 -22.58
C ALA A 677 33.34 8.45 -22.09
N ASN A 678 34.37 9.10 -22.65
CA ASN A 678 35.75 8.96 -22.17
C ASN A 678 35.97 9.58 -20.79
N THR A 679 35.40 10.75 -20.53
CA THR A 679 35.50 11.43 -19.22
C THR A 679 34.70 10.69 -18.15
N ALA A 680 33.54 10.13 -18.47
CA ALA A 680 32.75 9.29 -17.57
C ALA A 680 33.48 7.98 -17.25
N ARG A 681 34.12 7.33 -18.24
CA ARG A 681 35.03 6.20 -18.00
C ARG A 681 36.17 6.59 -17.06
N LYS A 682 36.89 7.68 -17.36
CA LYS A 682 37.99 8.17 -16.52
C LYS A 682 37.55 8.59 -15.11
N LEU A 683 36.32 9.09 -14.94
CA LEU A 683 35.76 9.43 -13.62
C LEU A 683 35.29 8.20 -12.84
N LEU A 684 34.81 7.15 -13.51
CA LEU A 684 34.52 5.86 -12.91
C LEU A 684 35.82 5.19 -12.44
N ASP A 685 36.82 5.12 -13.31
CA ASP A 685 38.14 4.54 -13.01
C ASP A 685 38.86 5.32 -11.88
N ALA A 686 38.87 6.67 -11.95
CA ALA A 686 39.48 7.51 -10.92
C ALA A 686 38.68 7.55 -9.61
N GLY A 687 37.35 7.42 -9.66
CA GLY A 687 36.50 7.30 -8.48
C GLY A 687 36.76 6.00 -7.72
N GLN A 688 36.97 4.90 -8.45
CA GLN A 688 37.32 3.60 -7.88
C GLN A 688 38.71 3.62 -7.23
N GLU A 689 39.74 4.17 -7.90
CA GLU A 689 41.05 4.38 -7.26
C GLU A 689 40.98 5.30 -6.04
N SER A 690 40.19 6.39 -6.09
CA SER A 690 40.05 7.33 -4.98
C SER A 690 39.37 6.68 -3.77
N LEU A 691 38.39 5.80 -3.98
CA LEU A 691 37.72 5.06 -2.92
C LEU A 691 38.62 3.97 -2.33
N GLU A 692 39.39 3.24 -3.15
CA GLU A 692 40.37 2.27 -2.65
C GLU A 692 41.50 2.93 -1.85
N ARG A 693 41.95 4.13 -2.25
CA ARG A 693 42.99 4.89 -1.55
C ARG A 693 42.47 5.42 -0.22
N ALA A 694 41.29 6.06 -0.21
CA ALA A 694 40.63 6.50 1.03
C ALA A 694 40.32 5.34 1.98
N ALA A 695 39.93 4.17 1.46
CA ALA A 695 39.72 2.97 2.26
C ALA A 695 41.04 2.43 2.86
N LYS A 696 42.14 2.41 2.10
CA LYS A 696 43.47 2.02 2.61
C LYS A 696 44.01 2.99 3.66
N ASP A 697 43.86 4.29 3.44
CA ASP A 697 44.33 5.33 4.36
C ASP A 697 43.54 5.28 5.68
N ALA A 698 42.21 5.11 5.60
CA ALA A 698 41.36 4.88 6.78
C ALA A 698 41.71 3.58 7.51
N LEU A 699 42.03 2.50 6.79
CA LEU A 699 42.44 1.22 7.37
C LEU A 699 43.81 1.31 8.06
N GLN A 700 44.78 2.03 7.48
CA GLN A 700 46.08 2.30 8.13
C GLN A 700 45.93 3.18 9.37
N HIS A 701 45.03 4.16 9.35
CA HIS A 701 44.78 5.00 10.53
C HIS A 701 44.12 4.20 11.68
N PHE A 702 43.33 3.17 11.36
CA PHE A 702 42.80 2.22 12.33
C PHE A 702 43.82 1.15 12.77
N LEU A 703 44.82 0.84 11.94
CA LEU A 703 45.76 -0.27 12.12
C LEU A 703 47.22 0.19 12.29
N GLY A 704 47.44 1.05 13.29
CA GLY A 704 48.43 0.72 14.32
C GLY A 704 49.65 1.64 14.53
N SER A 705 49.94 1.87 15.81
CA SER A 705 51.30 1.89 16.35
C SER A 705 51.29 1.62 17.86
N GLY A 706 51.46 0.36 18.26
CA GLY A 706 51.38 -0.07 19.65
C GLY A 706 51.79 -1.52 19.91
N GLY A 707 52.97 -1.95 19.42
CA GLY A 707 53.63 -3.19 19.91
C GLY A 707 54.41 -2.93 21.22
N VAL A 708 55.12 -3.86 21.88
CA VAL A 708 55.60 -5.26 21.67
C VAL A 708 55.97 -5.77 23.11
N PRO A 709 55.82 -7.04 23.61
CA PRO A 709 56.15 -8.34 22.96
C PRO A 709 55.23 -9.57 23.26
N ARG A 710 55.66 -10.71 22.70
CA ARG A 710 55.45 -12.13 23.02
C ARG A 710 54.99 -12.52 24.45
N LEU A 711 54.02 -13.43 24.52
CA LEU A 711 54.25 -14.84 24.91
C LEU A 711 53.29 -15.76 24.14
#